data_AF-A0A1L5PFE9-F1
#
_entry.id   AF-A0A1L5PFE9-F1
#
_cell.length_a   1.000
_cell.length_b   1.000
_cell.length_c   1.000
_cell.angle_alpha   90.00
_cell.angle_beta   90.00
_cell.angle_gamma   90.00
#
_symmetry.space_group_name_H-M   'P 1'
#
loop_
_entity.id
_entity.type
_entity.pdbx_description
1 polymer ?
#
loop_
_entity_poly.entity_id
_entity_poly.type
_entity_poly.pdbx_seq_one_letter_code
_entity_poly.pdbx_strand_id
1 'polypeptide(L)'
;MESTADSSKQTGSPNQPGDRIAGSAPLPKSEGFTAEGPEVGTRVHQGPPGSSTSLEQSKEAVNPSSPFGQSARAVRDLIVALRHDMRALLQRSPFWMRRDIATIKQKGQTSGTRVPNEKFRRIYAAFASLSSKARSRSPELLAGLTRIKQARPPKLRSWKGLVAVASLLGLLIGTGVLTWALKDVPWQEIADGTMKPVIVLETADGEPLVRQGPYQGPYAGYKQFPPHLVDAVLSIEDRRFMDHHGIDLKGIARALIRNLEAGSVVQGGSTITQQLIKLQYLESDRTLKRKIQELVISFWLEWKLGKQEILTRYLNSVYLGSGATGMPAAARIYFNKDIGALDITESAMLAGLLKAPSQLNPIDNFEGARQRTATVLDAMAANGKLTPQEADAAKKDFAEVHPTTLTPRSGSWFADWVSPQASEIAGASPGSTTVRTTLVPRLQEIAERVVRQALDEEGKALGASQAALVAMTPDGAVVAMVGGHDYKTSQFNRAVTAMRQPGSTFKLFVYYAALKKGLSLSDQVLDGPIEINGWSPQNPGGGYRGWVTLAEAFARSLNAATAALAQEVGLDSVAAAAKELGINTALTTAPALSLGASEVSLLDLTGAYASVRLGRAPVEPWGVIDFQASGQPRGFRVGAQVPVSIDLSRYQPDLLALLQLVVERGTGRDADPGIFAAGKTGTSQDNRDAWFVGFTDTLVAGVWVGNDDDAPMKGVTGGELPARIWREFMQAAMAEPAPQIDPDTGAMTSEENVAPSCNITACSRSYRSFRASDCTYQPYYGARRLCEK
;
A
#
# COMPACT_ATOMS: atom_id res chain seq x y z
N MET A 1 -56.08 -49.01 -39.76
CA MET A 1 -54.64 -48.85 -39.49
C MET A 1 -54.52 -48.22 -38.10
N GLU A 2 -54.81 -48.93 -37.00
CA GLU A 2 -54.20 -50.19 -36.47
C GLU A 2 -52.79 -49.93 -35.91
N SER A 3 -52.35 -50.45 -34.75
CA SER A 3 -52.86 -51.49 -33.81
C SER A 3 -52.33 -51.14 -32.38
N THR A 4 -53.07 -51.22 -31.25
CA THR A 4 -53.36 -52.39 -30.38
C THR A 4 -52.16 -53.30 -30.03
N ALA A 5 -51.97 -53.88 -28.83
CA ALA A 5 -52.53 -53.75 -27.44
C ALA A 5 -51.52 -54.46 -26.44
N ASP A 6 -51.72 -54.82 -25.15
CA ASP A 6 -52.85 -54.81 -24.18
C ASP A 6 -52.36 -54.94 -22.69
N SER A 7 -53.27 -54.79 -21.70
CA SER A 7 -53.46 -55.49 -20.39
C SER A 7 -52.28 -56.13 -19.60
N SER A 8 -52.15 -56.04 -18.26
CA SER A 8 -53.08 -56.49 -17.17
C SER A 8 -52.62 -55.94 -15.79
N LYS A 9 -53.46 -55.62 -14.76
CA LYS A 9 -54.37 -56.40 -13.87
C LYS A 9 -53.64 -57.43 -12.94
N GLN A 10 -53.94 -57.63 -11.64
CA GLN A 10 -55.00 -57.10 -10.73
C GLN A 10 -54.73 -57.34 -9.21
N THR A 11 -55.33 -56.51 -8.32
CA THR A 11 -55.83 -56.77 -6.92
C THR A 11 -54.94 -57.29 -5.76
N GLY A 12 -55.08 -56.68 -4.56
CA GLY A 12 -54.76 -57.29 -3.25
C GLY A 12 -54.90 -56.36 -2.02
N SER A 13 -55.75 -56.69 -1.03
CA SER A 13 -55.98 -55.98 0.26
C SER A 13 -56.94 -56.82 1.16
N PRO A 14 -57.18 -56.54 2.47
CA PRO A 14 -56.49 -55.69 3.47
C PRO A 14 -56.10 -56.48 4.77
N ASN A 15 -55.56 -55.80 5.82
CA ASN A 15 -55.97 -55.97 7.25
C ASN A 15 -55.16 -55.14 8.28
N GLN A 16 -55.81 -54.83 9.42
CA GLN A 16 -55.25 -54.47 10.75
C GLN A 16 -55.78 -55.53 11.78
N PRO A 17 -55.79 -55.37 13.14
CA PRO A 17 -55.15 -54.41 14.07
C PRO A 17 -54.48 -55.06 15.33
N GLY A 18 -54.04 -54.23 16.28
CA GLY A 18 -53.61 -54.60 17.65
C GLY A 18 -52.51 -53.67 18.19
N ASP A 19 -52.65 -52.71 19.13
CA ASP A 19 -53.53 -52.42 20.29
C ASP A 19 -52.87 -52.71 21.66
N ARG A 20 -52.88 -51.70 22.56
CA ARG A 20 -52.69 -51.77 24.05
C ARG A 20 -51.29 -52.14 24.62
N ILE A 21 -50.82 -51.79 25.85
CA ILE A 21 -51.33 -51.06 27.07
C ILE A 21 -50.26 -50.06 27.62
N ALA A 22 -50.70 -49.08 28.44
CA ALA A 22 -49.93 -48.02 29.12
C ALA A 22 -49.30 -48.36 30.52
N GLY A 23 -48.60 -47.39 31.11
CA GLY A 23 -48.17 -47.32 32.53
C GLY A 23 -47.16 -46.15 32.75
N SER A 24 -47.49 -45.03 33.41
CA SER A 24 -47.67 -44.77 34.87
C SER A 24 -46.35 -44.50 35.64
N ALA A 25 -46.24 -43.33 36.28
CA ALA A 25 -45.11 -42.86 37.12
C ALA A 25 -45.45 -43.04 38.64
N PRO A 26 -44.82 -42.37 39.66
CA PRO A 26 -43.53 -41.63 39.76
C PRO A 26 -42.70 -41.87 41.08
N LEU A 27 -41.38 -41.57 41.06
CA LEU A 27 -40.54 -41.13 42.24
C LEU A 27 -40.39 -42.11 43.46
N PRO A 28 -39.68 -41.79 44.57
CA PRO A 28 -38.34 -41.18 44.78
C PRO A 28 -37.42 -41.95 45.78
N LYS A 29 -36.25 -41.35 46.17
CA LYS A 29 -35.34 -41.67 47.32
C LYS A 29 -34.45 -42.93 47.19
N SER A 30 -33.29 -43.08 47.83
CA SER A 30 -32.29 -42.19 48.52
C SER A 30 -30.97 -43.03 48.67
N GLU A 31 -29.74 -42.63 49.03
CA GLU A 31 -29.07 -41.59 49.86
C GLU A 31 -27.63 -41.36 49.29
N GLY A 32 -26.74 -40.46 49.75
CA GLY A 32 -26.80 -39.41 50.79
C GLY A 32 -25.71 -39.48 51.88
N PHE A 33 -24.57 -38.77 51.74
CA PHE A 33 -23.67 -38.45 52.87
C PHE A 33 -23.02 -37.05 52.74
N THR A 34 -22.63 -36.47 53.88
CA THR A 34 -22.25 -35.04 54.10
C THR A 34 -20.73 -34.85 54.31
N ALA A 35 -20.13 -33.66 54.48
CA ALA A 35 -20.61 -32.29 54.74
C ALA A 35 -19.72 -31.24 53.97
N GLU A 36 -19.61 -29.91 54.23
CA GLU A 36 -20.06 -28.99 55.29
C GLU A 36 -20.14 -27.52 54.73
N GLY A 37 -20.02 -26.48 55.57
CA GLY A 37 -19.97 -25.04 55.23
C GLY A 37 -19.28 -24.22 56.36
N PRO A 38 -19.59 -22.92 56.59
CA PRO A 38 -20.54 -22.04 55.88
C PRO A 38 -20.07 -20.56 55.64
N GLU A 39 -20.84 -19.80 54.84
CA GLU A 39 -21.30 -18.37 54.99
C GLU A 39 -20.37 -17.19 55.45
N VAL A 40 -20.69 -15.88 55.36
CA VAL A 40 -21.45 -14.94 54.47
C VAL A 40 -20.99 -13.51 54.86
N GLY A 41 -20.99 -12.51 53.95
CA GLY A 41 -20.70 -11.10 54.30
C GLY A 41 -21.03 -10.08 53.20
N THR A 42 -21.40 -8.83 53.55
CA THR A 42 -21.94 -7.84 52.58
C THR A 42 -21.49 -6.37 52.80
N ARG A 43 -21.63 -5.57 51.72
CA ARG A 43 -21.76 -4.08 51.65
C ARG A 43 -20.54 -3.15 51.88
N VAL A 44 -20.08 -2.56 50.75
CA VAL A 44 -20.25 -1.13 50.36
C VAL A 44 -19.70 0.03 51.23
N HIS A 45 -18.89 0.88 50.56
CA HIS A 45 -18.66 2.35 50.69
C HIS A 45 -17.53 2.99 51.55
N GLN A 46 -16.97 4.05 50.93
CA GLN A 46 -16.40 5.32 51.45
C GLN A 46 -15.05 5.38 52.21
N GLY A 47 -14.20 6.31 51.75
CA GLY A 47 -13.64 7.37 52.63
C GLY A 47 -12.12 7.36 52.93
N PRO A 48 -11.38 8.46 52.63
CA PRO A 48 -10.07 8.81 53.22
C PRO A 48 -10.26 9.81 54.40
N PRO A 49 -9.23 10.53 54.96
CA PRO A 49 -7.76 10.47 54.81
C PRO A 49 -7.01 10.40 56.17
N GLY A 50 -5.68 10.57 56.21
CA GLY A 50 -4.99 11.02 57.45
C GLY A 50 -3.52 10.62 57.66
N SER A 51 -2.64 11.61 57.78
CA SER A 51 -1.17 11.55 57.93
C SER A 51 -0.62 11.41 59.38
N SER A 52 0.48 10.66 59.57
CA SER A 52 1.62 10.95 60.50
C SER A 52 2.69 9.84 60.38
N THR A 53 3.99 10.00 60.04
CA THR A 53 5.12 10.88 60.44
C THR A 53 5.95 10.46 61.67
N SER A 54 6.97 9.61 61.42
CA SER A 54 8.27 9.53 62.12
C SER A 54 9.27 8.85 61.16
N LEU A 55 10.39 9.45 60.75
CA LEU A 55 11.66 9.59 61.49
C LEU A 55 12.19 8.22 62.01
N GLU A 56 13.42 7.78 61.72
CA GLU A 56 14.55 8.42 61.01
C GLU A 56 15.62 7.37 60.60
N GLN A 57 16.15 7.40 59.36
CA GLN A 57 17.52 6.95 59.04
C GLN A 57 18.00 7.29 57.59
N SER A 58 19.22 7.82 57.52
CA SER A 58 20.20 7.91 56.40
C SER A 58 19.80 7.74 54.91
N LYS A 59 20.20 8.76 54.14
CA LYS A 59 20.81 8.76 52.77
C LYS A 59 21.25 7.38 52.24
N GLU A 60 21.20 7.07 50.94
CA GLU A 60 21.65 7.92 49.81
C GLU A 60 21.04 7.47 48.46
N ALA A 61 20.64 8.40 47.58
CA ALA A 61 20.00 8.10 46.30
C ALA A 61 20.92 8.39 45.10
N VAL A 62 21.12 7.41 44.22
CA VAL A 62 22.05 7.50 43.08
C VAL A 62 21.37 8.10 41.84
N ASN A 63 21.99 9.14 41.29
CA ASN A 63 21.51 9.86 40.09
C ASN A 63 21.48 8.97 38.83
N PRO A 64 20.46 9.10 37.95
CA PRO A 64 20.48 8.48 36.62
C PRO A 64 21.57 9.11 35.75
N SER A 65 22.54 8.30 35.31
CA SER A 65 23.71 8.78 34.58
C SER A 65 23.38 9.28 33.16
N SER A 66 23.89 10.46 32.79
CA SER A 66 23.70 11.08 31.48
C SER A 66 24.26 10.24 30.31
N PRO A 67 23.86 10.50 29.04
CA PRO A 67 24.22 9.65 27.89
C PRO A 67 25.72 9.41 27.70
N PHE A 68 26.57 10.41 27.97
CA PHE A 68 28.03 10.27 27.92
C PHE A 68 28.56 9.21 28.91
N GLY A 69 27.88 9.02 30.05
CA GLY A 69 28.20 8.00 31.05
C GLY A 69 27.83 6.56 30.63
N GLN A 70 27.10 6.39 29.52
CA GLN A 70 26.90 5.08 28.87
C GLN A 70 28.00 4.84 27.83
N SER A 71 28.34 5.84 27.01
CA SER A 71 29.44 5.76 26.04
C SER A 71 30.78 5.42 26.70
N ALA A 72 31.08 6.03 27.86
CA ALA A 72 32.31 5.76 28.61
C ALA A 72 32.39 4.34 29.20
N ARG A 73 31.24 3.69 29.45
CA ARG A 73 31.18 2.27 29.86
C ARG A 73 31.39 1.36 28.66
N ALA A 74 30.62 1.53 27.59
CA ALA A 74 30.78 0.75 26.35
C ALA A 74 32.22 0.76 25.81
N VAL A 75 32.94 1.89 25.89
CA VAL A 75 34.35 1.97 25.50
C VAL A 75 35.27 1.20 26.46
N ARG A 76 35.02 1.19 27.78
CA ARG A 76 35.76 0.33 28.72
C ARG A 76 35.50 -1.14 28.45
N ASP A 77 34.26 -1.53 28.22
CA ASP A 77 33.86 -2.92 28.06
C ASP A 77 34.44 -3.49 26.74
N LEU A 78 34.45 -2.69 25.67
CA LEU A 78 35.15 -3.00 24.42
C LEU A 78 36.67 -3.16 24.62
N ILE A 79 37.30 -2.28 25.41
CA ILE A 79 38.73 -2.40 25.75
C ILE A 79 39.02 -3.65 26.58
N VAL A 80 38.13 -4.05 27.50
CA VAL A 80 38.25 -5.28 28.28
C VAL A 80 38.11 -6.52 27.39
N ALA A 81 37.12 -6.56 26.49
CA ALA A 81 36.93 -7.64 25.53
C ALA A 81 38.15 -7.82 24.61
N LEU A 82 38.62 -6.75 23.96
CA LEU A 82 39.82 -6.78 23.12
C LEU A 82 41.07 -7.27 23.87
N ARG A 83 41.19 -6.94 25.16
CA ARG A 83 42.30 -7.39 26.03
C ARG A 83 42.17 -8.86 26.43
N HIS A 84 40.97 -9.43 26.40
CA HIS A 84 40.71 -10.86 26.61
C HIS A 84 41.05 -11.66 25.35
N ASP A 85 40.57 -11.22 24.18
CA ASP A 85 40.83 -11.91 22.90
C ASP A 85 42.31 -11.84 22.49
N MET A 86 43.01 -10.72 22.73
CA MET A 86 44.47 -10.66 22.56
C MET A 86 45.21 -11.72 23.39
N ARG A 87 44.73 -12.04 24.60
CA ARG A 87 45.35 -13.08 25.46
C ARG A 87 45.06 -14.48 24.93
N ALA A 88 43.85 -14.73 24.44
CA ALA A 88 43.49 -15.99 23.80
C ALA A 88 44.30 -16.25 22.51
N LEU A 89 44.52 -15.21 21.70
CA LEU A 89 45.34 -15.28 20.48
C LEU A 89 46.83 -15.48 20.78
N LEU A 90 47.39 -14.82 21.81
CA LEU A 90 48.80 -14.93 22.17
C LEU A 90 49.20 -16.27 22.81
N GLN A 91 48.24 -17.13 23.19
CA GLN A 91 48.50 -18.46 23.76
C GLN A 91 48.36 -19.63 22.76
N ARG A 92 48.12 -19.38 21.46
CA ARG A 92 47.84 -20.46 20.48
C ARG A 92 48.58 -20.35 19.15
N SER A 93 49.81 -20.87 19.11
CA SER A 93 50.43 -21.38 17.87
C SER A 93 51.60 -22.33 18.17
N PRO A 94 51.85 -23.39 17.38
CA PRO A 94 50.91 -24.16 16.55
C PRO A 94 51.07 -25.70 16.70
N PHE A 95 49.97 -26.45 16.85
CA PHE A 95 49.99 -27.93 16.85
C PHE A 95 49.10 -28.58 15.76
N TRP A 96 48.35 -27.79 14.99
CA TRP A 96 47.43 -28.33 13.98
C TRP A 96 48.02 -28.27 12.56
N MET A 97 48.80 -29.28 12.18
CA MET A 97 49.14 -29.53 10.76
C MET A 97 49.51 -31.01 10.53
N ARG A 98 48.65 -31.95 10.98
CA ARG A 98 48.90 -33.39 10.83
C ARG A 98 47.66 -34.29 10.80
N ARG A 99 46.62 -33.87 10.07
CA ARG A 99 45.58 -34.76 9.54
C ARG A 99 45.01 -34.17 8.24
N ASP A 100 44.09 -34.91 7.61
CA ASP A 100 43.28 -34.50 6.46
C ASP A 100 44.02 -34.28 5.13
N ILE A 101 45.11 -35.02 4.92
CA ILE A 101 45.56 -35.45 3.58
C ILE A 101 45.42 -36.97 3.49
N ALA A 102 44.18 -37.46 3.50
CA ALA A 102 43.85 -38.89 3.43
C ALA A 102 42.52 -39.22 2.71
N THR A 103 41.61 -38.26 2.56
CA THR A 103 40.24 -38.51 2.07
C THR A 103 39.73 -37.35 1.20
N ILE A 104 40.06 -37.40 -0.10
CA ILE A 104 39.29 -36.94 -1.28
C ILE A 104 40.14 -37.35 -2.50
N LYS A 105 40.00 -38.62 -2.91
CA LYS A 105 40.64 -39.17 -4.13
C LYS A 105 39.78 -40.24 -4.81
N GLN A 106 38.47 -40.01 -4.81
CA GLN A 106 37.47 -40.78 -5.57
C GLN A 106 36.26 -39.88 -5.87
N LYS A 107 35.45 -40.27 -6.86
CA LYS A 107 34.28 -39.52 -7.39
C LYS A 107 34.59 -38.13 -7.96
N GLY A 108 35.38 -38.11 -9.03
CA GLY A 108 35.18 -37.15 -10.11
C GLY A 108 34.55 -37.86 -11.30
N GLN A 109 33.27 -37.59 -11.62
CA GLN A 109 32.61 -37.89 -12.90
C GLN A 109 31.15 -37.41 -12.90
N THR A 110 30.85 -36.32 -13.63
CA THR A 110 29.70 -36.06 -14.55
C THR A 110 29.60 -34.56 -14.85
N SER A 111 28.81 -34.21 -15.89
CA SER A 111 28.63 -32.93 -16.60
C SER A 111 28.66 -31.59 -15.81
N GLY A 112 28.94 -30.43 -16.43
CA GLY A 112 29.40 -30.19 -17.82
C GLY A 112 29.04 -28.78 -18.37
N THR A 113 30.06 -27.96 -18.69
CA THR A 113 29.97 -26.59 -19.28
C THR A 113 29.33 -25.51 -18.38
N ARG A 114 29.58 -24.20 -18.51
CA ARG A 114 30.43 -23.41 -19.46
C ARG A 114 31.49 -22.58 -18.70
N VAL A 115 32.52 -22.10 -19.40
CA VAL A 115 33.49 -21.09 -18.91
C VAL A 115 33.06 -19.69 -19.40
N PRO A 116 33.43 -18.57 -18.74
CA PRO A 116 34.66 -17.87 -19.15
C PRO A 116 35.38 -17.03 -18.06
N ASN A 117 36.71 -17.21 -17.89
CA ASN A 117 37.66 -16.09 -17.97
C ASN A 117 39.13 -16.55 -17.99
N GLU A 118 39.87 -16.27 -19.07
CA GLU A 118 41.26 -16.73 -19.21
C GLU A 118 42.27 -15.91 -18.39
N LYS A 119 41.89 -14.72 -17.91
CA LYS A 119 42.76 -13.86 -17.08
C LYS A 119 43.15 -14.51 -15.74
N PHE A 120 42.24 -15.24 -15.08
CA PHE A 120 42.50 -15.87 -13.78
C PHE A 120 43.58 -16.97 -13.85
N ARG A 121 43.63 -17.74 -14.94
CA ARG A 121 44.60 -18.83 -15.12
C ARG A 121 46.04 -18.33 -15.23
N ARG A 122 46.27 -17.13 -15.77
CA ARG A 122 47.61 -16.51 -15.86
C ARG A 122 48.13 -16.05 -14.48
N ILE A 123 47.25 -15.54 -13.62
CA ILE A 123 47.63 -15.05 -12.27
C ILE A 123 48.07 -16.22 -11.37
N TYR A 124 47.34 -17.34 -11.39
CA TYR A 124 47.73 -18.53 -10.61
C TYR A 124 49.05 -19.16 -11.09
N ALA A 125 49.32 -19.17 -12.40
CA ALA A 125 50.58 -19.67 -12.95
C ALA A 125 51.81 -18.84 -12.52
N ALA A 126 51.65 -17.51 -12.36
CA ALA A 126 52.70 -16.64 -11.85
C ALA A 126 53.01 -16.91 -10.37
N PHE A 127 52.00 -17.19 -9.55
CA PHE A 127 52.22 -17.54 -8.13
C PHE A 127 52.80 -18.95 -7.93
N ALA A 128 52.35 -19.93 -8.74
CA ALA A 128 52.81 -21.33 -8.64
C ALA A 128 54.28 -21.55 -9.08
N SER A 129 54.86 -20.61 -9.81
CA SER A 129 56.26 -20.69 -10.30
C SER A 129 57.29 -20.05 -9.35
N LEU A 130 56.85 -19.34 -8.31
CA LEU A 130 57.73 -18.72 -7.30
C LEU A 130 58.09 -19.66 -6.13
N SER A 131 57.26 -20.68 -5.85
CA SER A 131 57.40 -21.56 -4.68
C SER A 131 58.26 -22.82 -4.92
N SER A 132 58.64 -23.10 -6.18
CA SER A 132 59.38 -24.31 -6.56
C SER A 132 60.90 -24.13 -6.67
N LYS A 133 61.41 -22.89 -6.75
CA LYS A 133 62.87 -22.60 -6.85
C LYS A 133 63.60 -22.41 -5.51
N ALA A 134 62.90 -22.49 -4.38
CA ALA A 134 63.47 -22.35 -3.04
C ALA A 134 63.63 -23.69 -2.28
N ARG A 135 63.77 -24.82 -3.00
CA ARG A 135 63.78 -26.17 -2.39
C ARG A 135 64.85 -27.12 -2.93
N SER A 136 65.99 -26.59 -3.36
CA SER A 136 67.11 -27.40 -3.89
C SER A 136 68.49 -26.75 -3.74
N ARG A 137 68.93 -26.46 -2.50
CA ARG A 137 70.36 -26.30 -2.18
C ARG A 137 70.71 -26.63 -0.72
N SER A 138 71.58 -27.64 -0.59
CA SER A 138 72.44 -28.06 0.53
C SER A 138 72.04 -27.78 1.99
N PRO A 139 71.84 -28.82 2.83
CA PRO A 139 71.68 -28.69 4.29
C PRO A 139 73.03 -28.45 5.03
N GLU A 140 73.98 -27.75 4.43
CA GLU A 140 75.34 -27.55 4.99
C GLU A 140 75.49 -26.22 5.75
N LEU A 141 74.66 -25.22 5.46
CA LEU A 141 74.68 -23.94 6.18
C LEU A 141 74.22 -24.02 7.65
N LEU A 142 73.61 -25.12 8.07
CA LEU A 142 73.12 -25.33 9.44
C LEU A 142 74.19 -25.80 10.43
N ALA A 143 75.38 -26.20 9.96
CA ALA A 143 76.49 -26.58 10.85
C ALA A 143 77.38 -25.39 11.29
N GLY A 144 77.31 -24.24 10.59
CA GLY A 144 78.27 -23.15 10.75
C GLY A 144 77.91 -22.04 11.75
N LEU A 145 76.67 -21.98 12.25
CA LEU A 145 76.15 -20.81 12.98
C LEU A 145 76.04 -20.95 14.51
N THR A 146 76.61 -22.01 15.09
CA THR A 146 76.79 -22.16 16.55
C THR A 146 77.94 -21.31 17.12
N ARG A 147 78.36 -20.22 16.44
CA ARG A 147 79.55 -19.45 16.86
C ARG A 147 79.61 -17.94 16.53
N ILE A 148 78.49 -17.21 16.49
CA ILE A 148 78.51 -15.73 16.49
C ILE A 148 77.99 -15.17 17.82
N LYS A 149 78.85 -14.43 18.53
CA LYS A 149 78.54 -13.74 19.79
C LYS A 149 77.84 -12.40 19.54
N GLN A 150 76.96 -12.01 20.48
CA GLN A 150 76.70 -10.62 20.88
C GLN A 150 76.55 -9.56 19.76
N ALA A 151 75.51 -9.67 18.93
CA ALA A 151 74.96 -8.51 18.23
C ALA A 151 73.98 -7.78 19.17
N ARG A 152 74.27 -6.52 19.54
CA ARG A 152 73.31 -5.68 20.28
C ARG A 152 72.09 -5.37 19.40
N PRO A 153 70.85 -5.36 19.92
CA PRO A 153 69.71 -4.87 19.16
C PRO A 153 69.94 -3.39 18.80
N PRO A 154 69.67 -2.96 17.55
CA PRO A 154 69.76 -1.56 17.18
C PRO A 154 68.76 -0.78 18.02
N LYS A 155 69.25 0.18 18.81
CA LYS A 155 68.38 1.03 19.64
C LYS A 155 67.49 1.87 18.73
N LEU A 156 66.21 1.51 18.59
CA LEU A 156 65.18 2.37 18.01
C LEU A 156 64.82 3.53 18.96
N ARG A 157 65.85 4.19 19.51
CA ARG A 157 65.78 5.28 20.49
C ARG A 157 65.63 6.62 19.77
N SER A 158 64.59 6.73 18.95
CA SER A 158 64.01 8.02 18.63
C SER A 158 62.50 7.91 18.72
N TRP A 159 61.90 8.83 19.50
CA TRP A 159 60.46 9.03 19.55
C TRP A 159 59.88 9.25 18.14
N LYS A 160 60.67 9.90 17.25
CA LYS A 160 60.41 10.05 15.82
C LYS A 160 60.06 8.74 15.10
N GLY A 161 60.76 7.63 15.37
CA GLY A 161 60.46 6.33 14.75
C GLY A 161 59.13 5.73 15.22
N LEU A 162 58.82 5.88 16.52
CA LEU A 162 57.57 5.41 17.11
C LEU A 162 56.38 6.27 16.62
N VAL A 163 56.58 7.59 16.51
CA VAL A 163 55.63 8.52 15.87
C VAL A 163 55.41 8.15 14.40
N ALA A 164 56.47 7.88 13.62
CA ALA A 164 56.33 7.51 12.21
C ALA A 164 55.50 6.23 12.01
N VAL A 165 55.72 5.20 12.84
CA VAL A 165 54.90 3.97 12.81
C VAL A 165 53.45 4.25 13.22
N ALA A 166 53.23 5.06 14.26
CA ALA A 166 51.89 5.46 14.70
C ALA A 166 51.14 6.28 13.63
N SER A 167 51.84 7.20 12.95
CA SER A 167 51.29 7.98 11.83
C SER A 167 50.97 7.10 10.62
N LEU A 168 51.81 6.13 10.27
CA LEU A 168 51.54 5.19 9.17
C LEU A 168 50.34 4.29 9.47
N LEU A 169 50.24 3.80 10.71
CA LEU A 169 49.11 2.99 11.17
C LEU A 169 47.82 3.82 11.22
N GLY A 170 47.90 5.07 11.69
CA GLY A 170 46.78 6.02 11.67
C GLY A 170 46.32 6.37 10.25
N LEU A 171 47.24 6.51 9.30
CA LEU A 171 46.93 6.72 7.89
C LEU A 171 46.24 5.50 7.27
N LEU A 172 46.73 4.28 7.55
CA LEU A 172 46.10 3.03 7.11
C LEU A 172 44.69 2.85 7.68
N ILE A 173 44.50 3.08 8.99
CA ILE A 173 43.18 3.03 9.64
C ILE A 173 42.26 4.09 9.05
N GLY A 174 42.72 5.34 8.90
CA GLY A 174 41.96 6.42 8.29
C GLY A 174 41.52 6.11 6.85
N THR A 175 42.42 5.51 6.05
CA THR A 175 42.15 5.11 4.66
C THR A 175 41.17 3.94 4.58
N GLY A 176 41.25 2.98 5.51
CA GLY A 176 40.30 1.87 5.63
C GLY A 176 38.91 2.34 6.06
N VAL A 177 38.82 3.23 7.04
CA VAL A 177 37.56 3.87 7.47
C VAL A 177 36.96 4.70 6.34
N LEU A 178 37.78 5.45 5.60
CA LEU A 178 37.34 6.27 4.47
C LEU A 178 36.80 5.40 3.32
N THR A 179 37.52 4.35 2.91
CA THR A 179 37.03 3.44 1.86
C THR A 179 35.79 2.65 2.30
N TRP A 180 35.71 2.22 3.56
CA TRP A 180 34.49 1.61 4.12
C TRP A 180 33.29 2.57 4.19
N ALA A 181 33.52 3.87 4.40
CA ALA A 181 32.45 4.87 4.37
C ALA A 181 32.02 5.22 2.94
N LEU A 182 32.95 5.33 1.99
CA LEU A 182 32.70 5.84 0.64
C LEU A 182 32.32 4.77 -0.40
N LYS A 183 32.51 3.47 -0.11
CA LYS A 183 32.15 2.36 -1.03
C LYS A 183 30.64 2.26 -1.34
N ASP A 184 29.80 2.76 -0.44
CA ASP A 184 28.32 2.70 -0.52
C ASP A 184 27.71 4.09 -0.83
N VAL A 185 28.49 4.99 -1.43
CA VAL A 185 28.01 6.33 -1.84
C VAL A 185 27.59 6.26 -3.32
N PRO A 186 26.37 6.69 -3.68
CA PRO A 186 25.86 6.58 -5.06
C PRO A 186 26.42 7.71 -5.94
N TRP A 187 27.73 7.66 -6.25
CA TRP A 187 28.46 8.73 -6.94
C TRP A 187 27.88 9.15 -8.29
N GLN A 188 27.11 8.28 -8.97
CA GLN A 188 26.42 8.60 -10.23
C GLN A 188 25.16 9.46 -9.97
N GLU A 189 24.27 9.05 -9.07
CA GLU A 189 23.09 9.83 -8.68
C GLU A 189 23.45 11.23 -8.16
N ILE A 190 24.51 11.34 -7.35
CA ILE A 190 25.04 12.62 -6.86
C ILE A 190 25.67 13.45 -8.00
N ALA A 191 26.22 12.80 -9.03
CA ALA A 191 26.77 13.48 -10.19
C ALA A 191 25.67 14.03 -11.12
N ASP A 192 24.61 13.25 -11.34
CA ASP A 192 23.53 13.61 -12.25
C ASP A 192 22.48 14.50 -11.57
N GLY A 193 22.44 14.50 -10.22
CA GLY A 193 21.63 15.42 -9.42
C GLY A 193 20.16 15.01 -9.36
N THR A 194 19.89 13.71 -9.27
CA THR A 194 18.56 13.12 -9.35
C THR A 194 17.63 13.62 -8.23
N MET A 195 16.59 14.35 -8.64
CA MET A 195 15.47 14.71 -7.76
C MET A 195 14.62 13.46 -7.51
N LYS A 196 14.17 13.25 -6.26
CA LYS A 196 13.27 12.15 -5.91
C LYS A 196 11.94 12.29 -6.70
N PRO A 197 11.36 11.19 -7.21
CA PRO A 197 10.13 11.24 -7.99
C PRO A 197 8.99 11.87 -7.19
N VAL A 198 8.19 12.69 -7.86
CA VAL A 198 6.88 13.18 -7.40
C VAL A 198 5.83 12.52 -8.29
N ILE A 199 4.82 11.89 -7.70
CA ILE A 199 3.75 11.23 -8.45
C ILE A 199 2.51 12.09 -8.37
N VAL A 200 1.87 12.35 -9.51
CA VAL A 200 0.57 13.04 -9.58
C VAL A 200 -0.43 12.03 -10.10
N LEU A 201 -1.35 11.58 -9.23
CA LEU A 201 -2.52 10.84 -9.68
C LEU A 201 -3.51 11.86 -10.24
N GLU A 202 -3.98 11.63 -11.46
CA GLU A 202 -5.03 12.40 -12.13
C GLU A 202 -6.30 11.55 -12.27
N THR A 203 -7.46 12.20 -12.29
CA THR A 203 -8.77 11.59 -12.54
C THR A 203 -8.91 11.17 -14.01
N ALA A 204 -9.98 10.47 -14.38
CA ALA A 204 -10.22 10.05 -15.77
C ALA A 204 -10.33 11.22 -16.76
N ASP A 205 -10.81 12.37 -16.28
CA ASP A 205 -10.90 13.66 -16.98
C ASP A 205 -9.60 14.49 -16.94
N GLY A 206 -8.57 14.05 -16.22
CA GLY A 206 -7.24 14.66 -16.18
C GLY A 206 -7.03 15.72 -15.08
N GLU A 207 -7.98 15.92 -14.19
CA GLU A 207 -7.82 16.83 -13.04
C GLU A 207 -6.96 16.18 -11.94
N PRO A 208 -6.18 16.94 -11.15
CA PRO A 208 -5.31 16.37 -10.13
C PRO A 208 -6.09 15.75 -8.95
N LEU A 209 -6.12 14.42 -8.89
CA LEU A 209 -6.77 13.63 -7.83
C LEU A 209 -5.98 13.68 -6.51
N VAL A 210 -4.74 13.17 -6.51
CA VAL A 210 -3.87 13.07 -5.33
C VAL A 210 -2.41 13.23 -5.74
N ARG A 211 -1.69 14.11 -5.05
CA ARG A 211 -0.22 14.22 -5.20
C ARG A 211 0.49 13.38 -4.14
N GLN A 212 1.37 12.50 -4.59
CA GLN A 212 2.25 11.69 -3.76
C GLN A 212 3.72 12.12 -3.90
N GLY A 213 4.48 11.96 -2.81
CA GLY A 213 5.62 12.82 -2.55
C GLY A 213 5.16 14.23 -2.10
N PRO A 214 6.10 15.13 -1.78
CA PRO A 214 5.78 16.49 -1.37
C PRO A 214 5.36 17.35 -2.58
N TYR A 215 4.51 18.35 -2.32
CA TYR A 215 4.28 19.43 -3.28
C TYR A 215 5.59 20.20 -3.49
N GLN A 216 6.13 20.12 -4.71
CA GLN A 216 7.21 20.97 -5.18
C GLN A 216 6.61 22.00 -6.11
N GLY A 217 6.85 23.29 -5.83
CA GLY A 217 6.49 24.37 -6.75
C GLY A 217 7.43 24.38 -7.98
N PRO A 218 7.18 25.27 -8.95
CA PRO A 218 8.09 25.46 -10.08
C PRO A 218 9.52 25.72 -9.59
N TYR A 219 10.51 25.02 -10.15
CA TYR A 219 11.90 25.11 -9.70
C TYR A 219 12.43 26.54 -9.89
N ALA A 220 12.69 27.21 -8.77
CA ALA A 220 13.15 28.60 -8.77
C ALA A 220 14.67 28.65 -8.89
N GLY A 221 15.19 29.30 -9.94
CA GLY A 221 16.61 29.61 -10.07
C GLY A 221 17.04 30.70 -9.09
N TYR A 222 18.34 30.78 -8.77
CA TYR A 222 18.90 31.68 -7.75
C TYR A 222 18.34 33.12 -7.77
N LYS A 223 18.18 33.71 -8.96
CA LYS A 223 17.71 35.09 -9.17
C LYS A 223 16.20 35.31 -8.97
N GLN A 224 15.41 34.26 -8.82
CA GLN A 224 13.96 34.31 -8.57
C GLN A 224 13.63 34.28 -7.07
N PHE A 225 14.58 33.90 -6.21
CA PHE A 225 14.43 34.05 -4.77
C PHE A 225 14.62 35.52 -4.36
N PRO A 226 13.75 36.09 -3.51
CA PRO A 226 13.95 37.43 -2.99
C PRO A 226 15.25 37.55 -2.17
N PRO A 227 16.00 38.67 -2.25
CA PRO A 227 17.25 38.83 -1.50
C PRO A 227 17.07 38.65 0.01
N HIS A 228 15.97 39.15 0.56
CA HIS A 228 15.63 39.00 1.98
C HIS A 228 15.28 37.58 2.40
N LEU A 229 14.77 36.72 1.50
CA LEU A 229 14.61 35.29 1.77
C LEU A 229 15.96 34.57 1.84
N VAL A 230 16.85 34.86 0.88
CA VAL A 230 18.23 34.35 0.90
C VAL A 230 18.91 34.78 2.20
N ASP A 231 18.82 36.05 2.56
CA ASP A 231 19.45 36.59 3.78
C ASP A 231 18.79 36.13 5.08
N ALA A 232 17.49 35.81 5.10
CA ALA A 232 16.82 35.19 6.23
C ALA A 232 17.34 33.76 6.49
N VAL A 233 17.37 32.92 5.46
CA VAL A 233 17.86 31.53 5.54
C VAL A 233 19.34 31.50 5.92
N LEU A 234 20.17 32.31 5.26
CA LEU A 234 21.58 32.43 5.60
C LEU A 234 21.76 32.93 7.04
N SER A 235 20.98 33.91 7.50
CA SER A 235 21.13 34.46 8.85
C SER A 235 20.84 33.47 9.97
N ILE A 236 19.90 32.53 9.75
CA ILE A 236 19.46 31.59 10.79
C ILE A 236 20.11 30.20 10.71
N GLU A 237 20.38 29.68 9.50
CA GLU A 237 20.97 28.34 9.32
C GLU A 237 22.50 28.37 9.21
N ASP A 238 23.07 29.20 8.33
CA ASP A 238 24.51 29.17 8.01
C ASP A 238 25.05 30.55 7.58
N ARG A 239 25.24 31.44 8.56
CA ARG A 239 25.61 32.85 8.34
C ARG A 239 26.84 33.07 7.45
N ARG A 240 27.77 32.11 7.42
CA ARG A 240 29.02 32.20 6.64
C ARG A 240 29.08 31.15 5.53
N PHE A 241 27.92 30.68 5.06
CA PHE A 241 27.78 29.76 3.95
C PHE A 241 28.60 30.19 2.72
N MET A 242 28.62 31.49 2.40
CA MET A 242 29.37 32.01 1.25
C MET A 242 30.90 32.06 1.48
N ASP A 243 31.36 32.04 2.73
CA ASP A 243 32.79 32.23 3.10
C ASP A 243 33.57 30.93 3.34
N HIS A 244 32.87 29.85 3.71
CA HIS A 244 33.51 28.57 4.08
C HIS A 244 33.49 27.55 2.95
N HIS A 245 34.19 26.43 3.13
CA HIS A 245 34.21 25.33 2.16
C HIS A 245 33.80 24.02 2.84
N GLY A 246 32.65 23.48 2.46
CA GLY A 246 32.00 22.27 2.98
C GLY A 246 31.50 22.39 4.43
N ILE A 247 32.37 22.85 5.34
CA ILE A 247 32.18 22.90 6.79
C ILE A 247 32.58 24.25 7.39
N ASP A 248 31.76 24.79 8.30
CA ASP A 248 32.11 25.96 9.09
C ASP A 248 32.89 25.55 10.35
N LEU A 249 34.22 25.40 10.26
CA LEU A 249 35.07 25.08 11.43
C LEU A 249 34.88 26.09 12.59
N LYS A 250 34.71 27.38 12.29
CA LYS A 250 34.45 28.43 13.28
C LYS A 250 33.02 28.33 13.86
N GLY A 251 32.07 27.78 13.10
CA GLY A 251 30.70 27.49 13.53
C GLY A 251 30.61 26.28 14.43
N ILE A 252 31.29 25.18 14.06
CA ILE A 252 31.42 23.97 14.88
C ILE A 252 32.05 24.32 16.23
N ALA A 253 33.14 25.12 16.24
CA ALA A 253 33.76 25.57 17.49
C ALA A 253 32.82 26.42 18.37
N ARG A 254 32.10 27.38 17.75
CA ARG A 254 31.10 28.24 18.43
C ARG A 254 29.96 27.41 19.04
N ALA A 255 29.40 26.49 18.27
CA ALA A 255 28.31 25.62 18.70
C ALA A 255 28.77 24.66 19.80
N LEU A 256 30.00 24.12 19.71
CA LEU A 256 30.58 23.29 20.77
C LEU A 256 30.70 24.07 22.09
N ILE A 257 31.21 25.31 22.06
CA ILE A 257 31.31 26.18 23.25
C ILE A 257 29.91 26.43 23.83
N ARG A 258 28.94 26.87 23.03
CA ARG A 258 27.57 27.13 23.51
C ARG A 258 26.87 25.88 24.06
N ASN A 259 27.09 24.72 23.46
CA ASN A 259 26.49 23.46 23.93
C ASN A 259 27.15 22.93 25.21
N LEU A 260 28.42 23.26 25.46
CA LEU A 260 29.09 23.00 26.73
C LEU A 260 28.60 23.95 27.83
N GLU A 261 28.48 25.25 27.54
CA GLU A 261 27.93 26.26 28.46
C GLU A 261 26.48 25.94 28.87
N ALA A 262 25.65 25.48 27.93
CA ALA A 262 24.24 25.14 28.16
C ALA A 262 23.99 23.69 28.61
N GLY A 263 25.05 22.89 28.81
CA GLY A 263 24.96 21.47 29.21
C GLY A 263 24.17 20.55 28.26
N SER A 264 23.82 21.03 27.06
CA SER A 264 22.83 20.44 26.16
C SER A 264 23.02 20.96 24.73
N VAL A 265 22.44 20.29 23.73
CA VAL A 265 22.57 20.69 22.32
C VAL A 265 21.54 21.78 21.99
N VAL A 266 21.96 23.04 22.15
CA VAL A 266 21.15 24.24 21.87
C VAL A 266 21.40 24.79 20.46
N GLN A 267 22.64 24.73 19.97
CA GLN A 267 23.04 25.22 18.65
C GLN A 267 23.57 24.10 17.76
N GLY A 268 23.07 24.04 16.51
CA GLY A 268 23.59 23.18 15.45
C GLY A 268 24.90 23.72 14.85
N GLY A 269 25.74 22.82 14.33
CA GLY A 269 27.02 23.14 13.68
C GLY A 269 27.16 22.56 12.26
N SER A 270 26.06 22.16 11.62
CA SER A 270 26.06 21.63 10.25
C SER A 270 25.68 22.71 9.24
N THR A 271 26.41 22.73 8.12
CA THR A 271 26.26 23.71 7.03
C THR A 271 25.09 23.38 6.11
N ILE A 272 24.63 24.37 5.33
CA ILE A 272 23.57 24.16 4.31
C ILE A 272 23.95 23.04 3.33
N THR A 273 25.23 22.94 2.95
CA THR A 273 25.76 21.85 2.10
C THR A 273 25.57 20.46 2.75
N GLN A 274 25.89 20.31 4.04
CA GLN A 274 25.64 19.06 4.76
C GLN A 274 24.14 18.75 4.89
N GLN A 275 23.30 19.76 5.08
CA GLN A 275 21.85 19.58 5.11
C GLN A 275 21.30 19.10 3.75
N LEU A 276 21.73 19.70 2.63
CA LEU A 276 21.36 19.27 1.28
C LEU A 276 21.73 17.80 1.02
N ILE A 277 22.95 17.40 1.39
CA ILE A 277 23.43 16.01 1.20
C ILE A 277 22.59 15.02 2.01
N LYS A 278 22.22 15.38 3.25
CA LYS A 278 21.31 14.60 4.10
C LYS A 278 19.88 14.52 3.53
N LEU A 279 19.42 15.53 2.79
CA LEU A 279 18.07 15.55 2.19
C LEU A 279 17.99 14.72 0.90
N GLN A 280 18.99 14.87 0.01
CA GLN A 280 18.96 14.27 -1.33
C GLN A 280 19.64 12.88 -1.39
N TYR A 281 20.80 12.68 -0.76
CA TYR A 281 21.75 11.62 -1.17
C TYR A 281 22.11 10.56 -0.11
N LEU A 282 21.66 10.68 1.14
CA LEU A 282 22.01 9.76 2.23
C LEU A 282 20.79 9.36 3.07
N GLU A 283 20.78 8.11 3.53
CA GLU A 283 19.68 7.56 4.35
C GLU A 283 19.59 8.17 5.76
N SER A 284 18.45 7.97 6.42
CA SER A 284 18.10 8.66 7.68
C SER A 284 18.93 8.24 8.92
N ASP A 285 19.70 7.17 8.82
CA ASP A 285 20.52 6.57 9.88
C ASP A 285 21.52 7.52 10.55
N ARG A 286 21.42 7.66 11.88
CA ARG A 286 22.32 8.49 12.71
C ARG A 286 23.67 7.83 13.00
N THR A 287 24.37 7.37 11.96
CA THR A 287 25.69 6.72 12.10
C THR A 287 26.86 7.69 11.95
N LEU A 288 28.01 7.34 12.56
CA LEU A 288 29.29 8.04 12.34
C LEU A 288 29.73 7.93 10.86
N LYS A 289 29.42 6.79 10.22
CA LYS A 289 29.64 6.57 8.77
C LYS A 289 28.99 7.68 7.94
N ARG A 290 27.72 8.00 8.20
CA ARG A 290 27.02 9.05 7.45
C ARG A 290 27.66 10.42 7.65
N LYS A 291 28.10 10.77 8.87
CA LYS A 291 28.80 12.04 9.10
C LYS A 291 30.17 12.14 8.39
N ILE A 292 30.83 11.02 8.13
CA ILE A 292 32.05 10.97 7.28
C ILE A 292 31.68 11.13 5.79
N GLN A 293 30.58 10.51 5.33
CA GLN A 293 30.05 10.70 3.97
C GLN A 293 29.63 12.16 3.74
N GLU A 294 28.81 12.75 4.63
CA GLU A 294 28.40 14.16 4.62
C GLU A 294 29.60 15.11 4.52
N LEU A 295 30.68 14.85 5.27
CA LEU A 295 31.93 15.60 5.23
C LEU A 295 32.56 15.55 3.83
N VAL A 296 32.86 14.37 3.30
CA VAL A 296 33.58 14.21 2.03
C VAL A 296 32.77 14.74 0.85
N ILE A 297 31.47 14.41 0.81
CA ILE A 297 30.57 14.85 -0.25
C ILE A 297 30.41 16.37 -0.21
N SER A 298 30.45 17.03 0.96
CA SER A 298 30.33 18.50 1.04
C SER A 298 31.44 19.26 0.32
N PHE A 299 32.69 18.80 0.41
CA PHE A 299 33.80 19.41 -0.33
C PHE A 299 33.69 19.16 -1.84
N TRP A 300 33.34 17.93 -2.25
CA TRP A 300 33.21 17.56 -3.65
C TRP A 300 32.04 18.29 -4.33
N LEU A 301 30.90 18.40 -3.64
CA LEU A 301 29.69 19.04 -4.17
C LEU A 301 29.90 20.54 -4.34
N GLU A 302 30.54 21.21 -3.37
CA GLU A 302 30.87 22.64 -3.49
C GLU A 302 31.89 22.93 -4.59
N TRP A 303 32.86 22.04 -4.79
CA TRP A 303 33.81 22.17 -5.91
C TRP A 303 33.13 21.96 -7.28
N LYS A 304 32.15 21.06 -7.38
CA LYS A 304 31.42 20.78 -8.63
C LYS A 304 30.36 21.83 -8.98
N LEU A 305 29.57 22.29 -7.99
CA LEU A 305 28.38 23.12 -8.21
C LEU A 305 28.55 24.60 -7.83
N GLY A 306 29.42 24.89 -6.86
CA GLY A 306 29.52 26.23 -6.27
C GLY A 306 28.35 26.60 -5.34
N LYS A 307 28.53 27.69 -4.59
CA LYS A 307 27.63 28.08 -3.48
C LYS A 307 26.21 28.45 -3.92
N GLN A 308 26.06 29.22 -5.00
CA GLN A 308 24.75 29.68 -5.48
C GLN A 308 23.86 28.51 -5.93
N GLU A 309 24.42 27.53 -6.63
CA GLU A 309 23.68 26.35 -7.09
C GLU A 309 23.31 25.42 -5.91
N ILE A 310 24.22 25.23 -4.93
CA ILE A 310 23.90 24.46 -3.72
C ILE A 310 22.79 25.12 -2.91
N LEU A 311 22.82 26.45 -2.76
CA LEU A 311 21.74 27.17 -2.08
C LEU A 311 20.44 27.09 -2.88
N THR A 312 20.50 27.20 -4.21
CA THR A 312 19.33 27.02 -5.10
C THR A 312 18.71 25.62 -4.93
N ARG A 313 19.52 24.55 -4.98
CA ARG A 313 19.04 23.18 -4.76
C ARG A 313 18.48 22.98 -3.36
N TYR A 314 19.14 23.53 -2.33
CA TYR A 314 18.62 23.48 -0.95
C TYR A 314 17.27 24.20 -0.83
N LEU A 315 17.16 25.44 -1.29
CA LEU A 315 15.92 26.22 -1.25
C LEU A 315 14.78 25.60 -2.07
N ASN A 316 15.05 24.75 -3.06
CA ASN A 316 14.03 23.96 -3.78
C ASN A 316 13.78 22.56 -3.16
N SER A 317 14.60 22.08 -2.21
CA SER A 317 14.54 20.69 -1.69
C SER A 317 14.25 20.56 -0.18
N VAL A 318 14.17 21.67 0.56
CA VAL A 318 13.85 21.69 1.99
C VAL A 318 12.37 21.41 2.24
N TYR A 319 12.05 20.45 3.12
CA TYR A 319 10.68 20.25 3.59
C TYR A 319 10.27 21.36 4.57
N LEU A 320 9.10 21.96 4.38
CA LEU A 320 8.64 23.18 5.07
C LEU A 320 7.30 23.03 5.80
N GLY A 321 6.80 21.80 5.97
CA GLY A 321 5.49 21.53 6.60
C GLY A 321 4.37 21.42 5.56
N SER A 322 3.16 21.00 5.97
CA SER A 322 1.98 20.91 5.10
C SER A 322 2.16 20.21 3.73
N GLY A 323 3.13 19.30 3.60
CA GLY A 323 3.48 18.70 2.29
C GLY A 323 4.38 19.55 1.39
N ALA A 324 4.70 20.81 1.74
CA ALA A 324 5.60 21.68 1.00
C ALA A 324 7.05 21.18 1.00
N THR A 325 7.65 21.02 -0.18
CA THR A 325 9.11 20.92 -0.36
C THR A 325 9.59 22.02 -1.30
N GLY A 326 10.55 22.79 -0.83
CA GLY A 326 11.07 23.98 -1.46
C GLY A 326 10.29 25.25 -1.07
N MET A 327 11.01 26.37 -0.98
CA MET A 327 10.42 27.68 -0.70
C MET A 327 9.32 28.07 -1.71
N PRO A 328 9.39 27.76 -3.02
CA PRO A 328 8.29 28.06 -3.95
C PRO A 328 6.99 27.30 -3.62
N ALA A 329 7.11 26.08 -3.11
CA ALA A 329 5.95 25.31 -2.63
C ALA A 329 5.31 25.95 -1.40
N ALA A 330 6.15 26.33 -0.43
CA ALA A 330 5.70 26.93 0.82
C ALA A 330 5.11 28.34 0.63
N ALA A 331 5.65 29.13 -0.31
CA ALA A 331 5.10 30.44 -0.69
C ALA A 331 3.63 30.31 -1.17
N ARG A 332 3.35 29.31 -2.01
CA ARG A 332 1.99 29.03 -2.51
C ARG A 332 1.09 28.36 -1.47
N ILE A 333 1.61 27.48 -0.63
CA ILE A 333 0.81 26.81 0.42
C ILE A 333 0.41 27.77 1.55
N TYR A 334 1.30 28.65 2.02
CA TYR A 334 1.05 29.49 3.20
C TYR A 334 0.53 30.90 2.90
N PHE A 335 0.86 31.47 1.73
CA PHE A 335 0.56 32.87 1.41
C PHE A 335 -0.10 33.06 0.03
N ASN A 336 -0.35 31.97 -0.72
CA ASN A 336 -0.77 31.97 -2.13
C ASN A 336 0.14 32.80 -3.07
N LYS A 337 1.36 33.16 -2.65
CA LYS A 337 2.27 34.02 -3.40
C LYS A 337 3.24 33.21 -4.27
N ASP A 338 3.64 33.79 -5.40
CA ASP A 338 4.84 33.34 -6.10
C ASP A 338 6.10 33.68 -5.28
N ILE A 339 7.14 32.87 -5.43
CA ILE A 339 8.36 32.97 -4.62
C ILE A 339 9.00 34.36 -4.64
N GLY A 340 8.95 35.07 -5.78
CA GLY A 340 9.50 36.41 -5.94
C GLY A 340 8.66 37.53 -5.31
N ALA A 341 7.44 37.24 -4.85
CA ALA A 341 6.48 38.20 -4.30
C ALA A 341 6.38 38.14 -2.76
N LEU A 342 7.19 37.31 -2.09
CA LEU A 342 7.25 37.26 -0.63
C LEU A 342 7.84 38.54 -0.04
N ASP A 343 7.28 39.02 1.07
CA ASP A 343 7.86 40.11 1.86
C ASP A 343 8.91 39.63 2.88
N ILE A 344 9.40 40.56 3.71
CA ILE A 344 10.44 40.30 4.72
C ILE A 344 9.92 39.37 5.83
N THR A 345 8.68 39.56 6.30
CA THR A 345 8.09 38.78 7.40
C THR A 345 7.77 37.36 6.94
N GLU A 346 7.15 37.20 5.77
CA GLU A 346 6.88 35.89 5.16
C GLU A 346 8.16 35.10 4.90
N SER A 347 9.18 35.78 4.37
CA SER A 347 10.49 35.17 4.10
C SER A 347 11.21 34.75 5.39
N ALA A 348 11.13 35.57 6.44
CA ALA A 348 11.63 35.22 7.77
C ALA A 348 10.83 34.05 8.39
N MET A 349 9.53 33.94 8.10
CA MET A 349 8.69 32.83 8.55
C MET A 349 9.12 31.52 7.89
N LEU A 350 9.22 31.48 6.55
CA LEU A 350 9.67 30.28 5.82
C LEU A 350 11.08 29.82 6.25
N ALA A 351 12.01 30.76 6.41
CA ALA A 351 13.34 30.47 6.96
C ALA A 351 13.27 29.96 8.41
N GLY A 352 12.30 30.42 9.19
CA GLY A 352 12.03 29.96 10.55
C GLY A 352 11.61 28.48 10.61
N LEU A 353 10.74 28.04 9.68
CA LEU A 353 10.17 26.69 9.64
C LEU A 353 11.23 25.59 9.56
N LEU A 354 12.35 25.85 8.86
CA LEU A 354 13.45 24.91 8.62
C LEU A 354 13.91 24.14 9.87
N LYS A 355 13.85 24.76 11.06
CA LYS A 355 14.24 24.14 12.33
C LYS A 355 13.34 22.98 12.75
N ALA A 356 12.03 23.08 12.52
CA ALA A 356 11.05 22.08 12.95
C ALA A 356 9.74 22.19 12.13
N PRO A 357 9.75 21.81 10.83
CA PRO A 357 8.69 22.19 9.89
C PRO A 357 7.28 21.75 10.28
N SER A 358 7.12 20.53 10.81
CA SER A 358 5.80 20.02 11.25
C SER A 358 5.36 20.54 12.62
N GLN A 359 6.26 21.06 13.45
CA GLN A 359 5.91 21.58 14.79
C GLN A 359 5.61 23.09 14.76
N LEU A 360 6.15 23.80 13.78
CA LEU A 360 6.02 25.24 13.59
C LEU A 360 5.14 25.56 12.37
N ASN A 361 4.36 24.60 11.89
CA ASN A 361 3.48 24.75 10.73
C ASN A 361 2.52 25.93 10.96
N PRO A 362 2.53 27.00 10.12
CA PRO A 362 1.68 28.17 10.33
C PRO A 362 0.18 27.86 10.36
N ILE A 363 -0.26 26.77 9.73
CA ILE A 363 -1.66 26.33 9.69
C ILE A 363 -2.10 25.70 11.04
N ASP A 364 -1.25 24.86 11.64
CA ASP A 364 -1.58 24.14 12.90
C ASP A 364 -1.12 24.90 14.15
N ASN A 365 -0.07 25.73 14.02
CA ASN A 365 0.63 26.39 15.11
C ASN A 365 1.20 27.76 14.67
N PHE A 366 0.31 28.67 14.29
CA PHE A 366 0.67 30.04 13.92
C PHE A 366 1.51 30.76 14.99
N GLU A 367 1.20 30.57 16.28
CA GLU A 367 1.94 31.23 17.36
C GLU A 367 3.40 30.77 17.45
N GLY A 368 3.65 29.46 17.31
CA GLY A 368 5.00 28.92 17.23
C GLY A 368 5.75 29.41 15.99
N ALA A 369 5.09 29.49 14.83
CA ALA A 369 5.64 30.08 13.62
C ALA A 369 6.02 31.56 13.83
N ARG A 370 5.13 32.35 14.45
CA ARG A 370 5.30 33.78 14.74
C ARG A 370 6.50 34.05 15.66
N GLN A 371 6.60 33.33 16.78
CA GLN A 371 7.73 33.44 17.70
C GLN A 371 9.06 33.02 17.05
N ARG A 372 9.04 31.98 16.20
CA ARG A 372 10.21 31.58 15.42
C ARG A 372 10.61 32.64 14.39
N THR A 373 9.64 33.27 13.74
CA THR A 373 9.84 34.34 12.74
C THR A 373 10.53 35.54 13.37
N ALA A 374 10.09 35.99 14.54
CA ALA A 374 10.76 37.06 15.29
C ALA A 374 12.25 36.75 15.54
N THR A 375 12.56 35.49 15.90
CA THR A 375 13.95 35.02 16.08
C THR A 375 14.79 35.11 14.79
N VAL A 376 14.17 34.97 13.61
CA VAL A 376 14.86 35.12 12.31
C VAL A 376 15.09 36.59 11.99
N LEU A 377 14.09 37.46 12.23
CA LEU A 377 14.23 38.91 12.06
C LEU A 377 15.34 39.48 12.95
N ASP A 378 15.42 39.03 14.21
CA ASP A 378 16.52 39.37 15.13
C ASP A 378 17.89 38.86 14.61
N ALA A 379 17.94 37.65 14.05
CA ALA A 379 19.16 37.13 13.45
C ALA A 379 19.58 37.94 12.20
N MET A 380 18.64 38.38 11.36
CA MET A 380 18.92 39.25 10.21
C MET A 380 19.46 40.61 10.66
N ALA A 381 18.85 41.26 11.65
CA ALA A 381 19.33 42.52 12.21
C ALA A 381 20.72 42.38 12.85
N ALA A 382 20.95 41.35 13.67
CA ALA A 382 22.25 41.05 14.28
C ALA A 382 23.36 40.69 13.27
N ASN A 383 22.99 40.41 12.01
CA ASN A 383 23.90 40.13 10.91
C ASN A 383 24.04 41.29 9.93
N GLY A 384 23.41 42.45 10.19
CA GLY A 384 23.44 43.62 9.31
C GLY A 384 22.64 43.46 8.01
N LYS A 385 21.64 42.57 7.99
CA LYS A 385 20.75 42.31 6.84
C LYS A 385 19.44 43.10 6.87
N LEU A 386 19.08 43.60 8.05
CA LEU A 386 18.03 44.58 8.29
C LEU A 386 18.57 45.61 9.29
N THR A 387 18.03 46.82 9.29
CA THR A 387 18.15 47.71 10.46
C THR A 387 17.28 47.18 11.62
N PRO A 388 17.58 47.54 12.87
CA PRO A 388 16.69 47.22 14.00
C PRO A 388 15.27 47.77 13.82
N GLN A 389 15.12 48.90 13.14
CA GLN A 389 13.83 49.55 12.90
C GLN A 389 12.96 48.75 11.91
N GLU A 390 13.55 48.23 10.83
CA GLU A 390 12.85 47.34 9.89
C GLU A 390 12.49 46.01 10.55
N ALA A 391 13.39 45.42 11.35
CA ALA A 391 13.10 44.19 12.09
C ALA A 391 11.96 44.38 13.12
N ASP A 392 11.94 45.50 13.84
CA ASP A 392 10.87 45.82 14.80
C ASP A 392 9.57 46.33 14.16
N ALA A 393 9.59 46.65 12.86
CA ALA A 393 8.39 46.85 12.05
C ALA A 393 7.82 45.50 11.58
N ALA A 394 8.66 44.64 11.00
CA ALA A 394 8.28 43.30 10.55
C ALA A 394 7.74 42.39 11.69
N LYS A 395 8.19 42.59 12.94
CA LYS A 395 7.61 41.92 14.14
C LYS A 395 6.22 42.43 14.54
N LYS A 396 5.72 43.52 13.97
CA LYS A 396 4.38 44.08 14.23
C LYS A 396 3.42 43.74 13.08
N ASP A 397 3.93 43.81 11.85
CA ASP A 397 3.21 43.43 10.63
C ASP A 397 3.40 41.92 10.36
N PHE A 398 2.76 41.10 11.20
CA PHE A 398 2.68 39.67 11.00
C PHE A 398 1.55 39.36 10.02
N ALA A 399 1.93 39.18 8.75
CA ALA A 399 1.04 38.79 7.66
C ALA A 399 0.07 37.66 8.07
N GLU A 400 -1.20 37.85 7.73
CA GLU A 400 -2.20 36.79 7.86
C GLU A 400 -1.79 35.60 6.99
N VAL A 401 -1.87 34.38 7.54
CA VAL A 401 -1.72 33.18 6.72
C VAL A 401 -2.92 33.14 5.79
N HIS A 402 -2.68 33.13 4.49
CA HIS A 402 -3.70 32.93 3.46
C HIS A 402 -3.46 31.53 2.86
N PRO A 403 -3.82 30.46 3.60
CA PRO A 403 -3.53 29.11 3.15
C PRO A 403 -4.39 28.80 1.94
N THR A 404 -3.75 28.58 0.79
CA THR A 404 -4.46 28.13 -0.40
C THR A 404 -5.02 26.74 -0.12
N THR A 405 -6.29 26.49 -0.46
CA THR A 405 -6.85 25.15 -0.58
C THR A 405 -6.31 24.45 -1.84
N LEU A 406 -4.98 24.36 -1.94
CA LEU A 406 -4.30 23.45 -2.87
C LEU A 406 -4.75 22.03 -2.55
N THR A 407 -4.94 21.22 -3.60
CA THR A 407 -5.56 19.88 -3.57
C THR A 407 -5.27 19.17 -2.26
N PRO A 408 -6.29 18.92 -1.41
CA PRO A 408 -6.02 18.46 -0.06
C PRO A 408 -5.27 17.13 -0.11
N ARG A 409 -4.52 16.81 0.95
CA ARG A 409 -4.02 15.45 1.15
C ARG A 409 -5.13 14.49 1.63
N SER A 410 -6.35 14.70 1.13
CA SER A 410 -7.43 13.73 1.09
C SER A 410 -7.03 12.66 0.10
N GLY A 411 -6.34 11.64 0.60
CA GLY A 411 -6.42 10.33 -0.05
C GLY A 411 -7.90 9.92 -0.14
N SER A 412 -8.20 9.10 -1.12
CA SER A 412 -9.43 8.33 -1.18
C SER A 412 -9.04 6.85 -1.15
N TRP A 413 -9.97 5.98 -0.77
CA TRP A 413 -9.70 4.53 -0.80
C TRP A 413 -9.30 4.04 -2.19
N PHE A 414 -9.81 4.69 -3.26
CA PHE A 414 -9.35 4.50 -4.63
C PHE A 414 -7.88 4.92 -4.81
N ALA A 415 -7.52 6.14 -4.41
CA ALA A 415 -6.16 6.64 -4.59
C ALA A 415 -5.14 5.76 -3.85
N ASP A 416 -5.43 5.36 -2.62
CA ASP A 416 -4.59 4.44 -1.84
C ASP A 416 -4.47 3.05 -2.47
N TRP A 417 -5.53 2.55 -3.14
CA TRP A 417 -5.50 1.28 -3.88
C TRP A 417 -4.62 1.35 -5.14
N VAL A 418 -4.68 2.45 -5.89
CA VAL A 418 -3.87 2.67 -7.12
C VAL A 418 -2.41 3.05 -6.81
N SER A 419 -2.15 3.66 -5.65
CA SER A 419 -0.84 4.20 -5.27
C SER A 419 0.35 3.22 -5.41
N PRO A 420 0.26 1.94 -5.02
CA PRO A 420 1.37 0.99 -5.21
C PRO A 420 1.67 0.74 -6.69
N GLN A 421 0.62 0.57 -7.51
CA GLN A 421 0.75 0.39 -8.96
C GLN A 421 1.39 1.62 -9.59
N ALA A 422 0.89 2.82 -9.27
CA ALA A 422 1.41 4.09 -9.76
C ALA A 422 2.90 4.30 -9.37
N SER A 423 3.29 3.83 -8.18
CA SER A 423 4.67 3.89 -7.69
C SER A 423 5.61 2.90 -8.40
N GLU A 424 5.14 1.69 -8.67
CA GLU A 424 5.88 0.70 -9.47
C GLU A 424 6.08 1.18 -10.91
N ILE A 425 5.03 1.75 -11.51
CA ILE A 425 5.02 2.34 -12.86
C ILE A 425 5.99 3.54 -12.97
N ALA A 426 6.00 4.44 -11.98
CA ALA A 426 6.90 5.59 -11.98
C ALA A 426 8.39 5.20 -11.78
N GLY A 427 8.63 4.16 -10.97
CA GLY A 427 9.95 3.61 -10.67
C GLY A 427 10.91 4.65 -10.07
N ALA A 428 12.19 4.55 -10.42
CA ALA A 428 13.24 5.47 -9.98
C ALA A 428 13.44 6.68 -10.92
N SER A 429 12.45 7.00 -11.77
CA SER A 429 12.57 8.05 -12.80
C SER A 429 12.71 9.45 -12.18
N PRO A 430 13.72 10.27 -12.54
CA PRO A 430 13.86 11.61 -11.98
C PRO A 430 12.77 12.58 -12.45
N GLY A 431 12.17 13.33 -11.52
CA GLY A 431 11.21 14.40 -11.81
C GLY A 431 9.77 14.07 -11.41
N SER A 432 8.80 14.70 -12.08
CA SER A 432 7.37 14.41 -11.87
C SER A 432 6.89 13.31 -12.82
N THR A 433 6.11 12.36 -12.33
CA THR A 433 5.36 11.40 -13.14
C THR A 433 3.87 11.61 -12.90
N THR A 434 3.14 12.00 -13.94
CA THR A 434 1.67 11.99 -13.96
C THR A 434 1.20 10.57 -14.23
N VAL A 435 0.12 10.14 -13.57
CA VAL A 435 -0.55 8.86 -13.77
C VAL A 435 -2.06 9.11 -13.83
N ARG A 436 -2.68 8.97 -15.01
CA ARG A 436 -4.12 9.15 -15.18
C ARG A 436 -4.85 7.87 -14.76
N THR A 437 -5.84 8.02 -13.90
CA THR A 437 -6.58 6.91 -13.30
C THR A 437 -7.98 6.76 -13.88
N THR A 438 -8.65 5.65 -13.59
CA THR A 438 -10.02 5.36 -14.05
C THR A 438 -11.11 6.06 -13.22
N LEU A 439 -10.77 6.74 -12.12
CA LEU A 439 -11.75 7.37 -11.23
C LEU A 439 -12.46 8.53 -11.94
N VAL A 440 -13.80 8.49 -11.91
CA VAL A 440 -14.68 9.52 -12.45
C VAL A 440 -15.22 10.36 -11.27
N PRO A 441 -14.83 11.64 -11.12
CA PRO A 441 -15.10 12.42 -9.90
C PRO A 441 -16.57 12.44 -9.50
N ARG A 442 -17.48 12.70 -10.46
CA ARG A 442 -18.93 12.68 -10.26
C ARG A 442 -19.43 11.35 -9.68
N LEU A 443 -18.89 10.21 -10.13
CA LEU A 443 -19.30 8.89 -9.63
C LEU A 443 -18.72 8.60 -8.23
N GLN A 444 -17.49 9.06 -7.95
CA GLN A 444 -16.91 8.99 -6.60
C GLN A 444 -17.73 9.81 -5.59
N GLU A 445 -18.10 11.05 -5.93
CA GLU A 445 -18.95 11.91 -5.09
C GLU A 445 -20.33 11.29 -4.84
N ILE A 446 -20.96 10.73 -5.89
CA ILE A 446 -22.23 10.01 -5.76
C ILE A 446 -22.10 8.81 -4.82
N ALA A 447 -21.06 7.97 -4.99
CA ALA A 447 -20.80 6.81 -4.16
C ALA A 447 -20.59 7.17 -2.68
N GLU A 448 -19.73 8.16 -2.40
CA GLU A 448 -19.49 8.63 -1.05
C GLU A 448 -20.73 9.23 -0.40
N ARG A 449 -21.54 9.97 -1.17
CA ARG A 449 -22.79 10.57 -0.67
C ARG A 449 -23.80 9.48 -0.27
N VAL A 450 -24.09 8.51 -1.13
CA VAL A 450 -25.12 7.49 -0.82
C VAL A 450 -24.69 6.55 0.31
N VAL A 451 -23.41 6.16 0.37
CA VAL A 451 -22.87 5.32 1.45
C VAL A 451 -22.94 6.06 2.80
N ARG A 452 -22.51 7.32 2.84
CA ARG A 452 -22.54 8.15 4.05
C ARG A 452 -23.96 8.42 4.53
N GLN A 453 -24.85 8.83 3.61
CA GLN A 453 -26.25 9.11 3.92
C GLN A 453 -26.97 7.88 4.50
N ALA A 454 -26.83 6.71 3.87
CA ALA A 454 -27.48 5.48 4.34
C ALA A 454 -27.01 5.02 5.73
N LEU A 455 -25.73 5.23 6.05
CA LEU A 455 -25.18 4.92 7.39
C LEU A 455 -25.58 5.96 8.45
N ASP A 456 -25.63 7.25 8.10
CA ASP A 456 -26.03 8.33 9.01
C ASP A 456 -27.54 8.28 9.33
N GLU A 457 -28.38 7.95 8.34
CA GLU A 457 -29.84 7.85 8.49
C GLU A 457 -30.29 6.51 9.09
N GLU A 458 -29.89 5.38 8.50
CA GLU A 458 -30.37 4.05 8.91
C GLU A 458 -29.37 3.28 9.81
N GLY A 459 -28.07 3.40 9.53
CA GLY A 459 -27.02 2.53 10.09
C GLY A 459 -27.04 2.45 11.62
N LYS A 460 -27.14 3.59 12.31
CA LYS A 460 -27.22 3.66 13.78
C LYS A 460 -28.45 2.94 14.36
N ALA A 461 -29.60 2.97 13.67
CA ALA A 461 -30.79 2.26 14.11
C ALA A 461 -30.61 0.75 13.94
N LEU A 462 -30.07 0.34 12.78
CA LEU A 462 -29.84 -1.05 12.39
C LEU A 462 -28.62 -1.71 13.05
N GLY A 463 -27.72 -0.94 13.66
CA GLY A 463 -26.47 -1.45 14.22
C GLY A 463 -25.41 -1.76 13.15
N ALA A 464 -25.45 -1.06 12.02
CA ALA A 464 -24.42 -1.08 10.98
C ALA A 464 -23.53 0.17 11.12
N SER A 465 -22.22 -0.01 11.24
CA SER A 465 -21.25 1.08 11.42
C SER A 465 -20.38 1.35 10.18
N GLN A 466 -20.28 0.39 9.26
CA GLN A 466 -19.46 0.51 8.07
C GLN A 466 -20.19 -0.05 6.83
N ALA A 467 -19.81 0.49 5.68
CA ALA A 467 -20.20 0.00 4.37
C ALA A 467 -19.08 0.29 3.37
N ALA A 468 -19.10 -0.43 2.25
CA ALA A 468 -18.15 -0.28 1.15
C ALA A 468 -18.88 -0.40 -0.19
N LEU A 469 -18.39 0.32 -1.19
CA LEU A 469 -18.93 0.32 -2.56
C LEU A 469 -17.78 0.27 -3.56
N VAL A 470 -17.86 -0.62 -4.53
CA VAL A 470 -17.03 -0.61 -5.74
C VAL A 470 -17.95 -0.44 -6.94
N ALA A 471 -17.63 0.49 -7.84
CA ALA A 471 -18.27 0.60 -9.14
C ALA A 471 -17.21 0.53 -10.25
N MET A 472 -17.47 -0.27 -11.27
CA MET A 472 -16.59 -0.49 -12.42
C MET A 472 -17.36 -0.61 -13.73
N THR A 473 -16.69 -0.38 -14.85
CA THR A 473 -17.20 -0.76 -16.18
C THR A 473 -17.19 -2.30 -16.32
N PRO A 474 -17.92 -2.88 -17.30
CA PRO A 474 -17.91 -4.33 -17.55
C PRO A 474 -16.52 -4.92 -17.85
N ASP A 475 -15.59 -4.14 -18.38
CA ASP A 475 -14.18 -4.50 -18.64
C ASP A 475 -13.23 -4.24 -17.46
N GLY A 476 -13.77 -3.85 -16.29
CA GLY A 476 -13.04 -3.80 -15.02
C GLY A 476 -12.42 -2.46 -14.66
N ALA A 477 -12.64 -1.39 -15.42
CA ALA A 477 -12.14 -0.05 -15.08
C ALA A 477 -12.89 0.45 -13.84
N VAL A 478 -12.21 0.60 -12.70
CA VAL A 478 -12.87 1.00 -11.45
C VAL A 478 -13.10 2.51 -11.46
N VAL A 479 -14.36 2.93 -11.57
CA VAL A 479 -14.74 4.34 -11.72
C VAL A 479 -15.07 5.04 -10.40
N ALA A 480 -15.40 4.29 -9.35
CA ALA A 480 -15.56 4.79 -7.97
C ALA A 480 -15.26 3.69 -6.94
N MET A 481 -14.69 4.08 -5.79
CA MET A 481 -14.42 3.18 -4.67
C MET A 481 -14.58 3.88 -3.30
N VAL A 482 -15.40 3.28 -2.44
CA VAL A 482 -15.65 3.69 -1.06
C VAL A 482 -15.34 2.53 -0.12
N GLY A 483 -14.47 2.74 0.87
CA GLY A 483 -13.96 1.71 1.76
C GLY A 483 -14.46 1.79 3.21
N GLY A 484 -15.35 2.73 3.53
CA GLY A 484 -15.90 2.97 4.87
C GLY A 484 -16.81 4.19 4.91
N HIS A 485 -17.25 4.57 6.12
CA HIS A 485 -18.13 5.73 6.36
C HIS A 485 -17.48 7.10 6.02
N ASP A 486 -16.30 7.37 6.58
CA ASP A 486 -15.51 8.58 6.30
C ASP A 486 -14.01 8.25 6.30
N TYR A 487 -13.34 8.49 5.18
CA TYR A 487 -11.91 8.29 5.01
C TYR A 487 -11.07 9.07 6.03
N LYS A 488 -11.54 10.24 6.49
CA LYS A 488 -10.85 11.05 7.51
C LYS A 488 -10.82 10.38 8.88
N THR A 489 -11.75 9.45 9.15
CA THR A 489 -11.79 8.65 10.38
C THR A 489 -11.21 7.25 10.18
N SER A 490 -11.39 6.64 9.01
CA SER A 490 -10.98 5.26 8.73
C SER A 490 -10.44 5.07 7.31
N GLN A 491 -9.11 5.09 7.19
CA GLN A 491 -8.36 4.81 5.95
C GLN A 491 -8.37 3.32 5.56
N PHE A 492 -8.86 2.44 6.45
CA PHE A 492 -8.95 1.00 6.16
C PHE A 492 -9.92 0.77 4.99
N ASN A 493 -9.42 0.17 3.90
CA ASN A 493 -10.17 0.01 2.67
C ASN A 493 -10.95 -1.33 2.67
N ARG A 494 -12.21 -1.30 3.12
CA ARG A 494 -13.06 -2.49 3.19
C ARG A 494 -13.50 -3.01 1.83
N ALA A 495 -13.39 -2.21 0.76
CA ALA A 495 -13.66 -2.68 -0.59
C ALA A 495 -12.60 -3.69 -1.09
N VAL A 496 -11.35 -3.59 -0.60
CA VAL A 496 -10.21 -4.34 -1.12
C VAL A 496 -9.57 -5.25 -0.07
N THR A 497 -9.40 -4.77 1.16
CA THR A 497 -8.61 -5.45 2.20
C THR A 497 -9.47 -6.23 3.20
N ALA A 498 -10.76 -5.92 3.33
CA ALA A 498 -11.65 -6.68 4.20
C ALA A 498 -12.12 -7.96 3.49
N MET A 499 -11.47 -9.07 3.85
CA MET A 499 -11.96 -10.41 3.58
C MET A 499 -13.22 -10.65 4.43
N ARG A 500 -14.35 -10.91 3.77
CA ARG A 500 -15.67 -11.04 4.42
C ARG A 500 -16.48 -12.20 3.80
N GLN A 501 -17.45 -12.75 4.54
CA GLN A 501 -18.24 -13.89 4.05
C GLN A 501 -19.29 -13.42 3.03
N PRO A 502 -19.19 -13.78 1.73
CA PRO A 502 -20.13 -13.34 0.69
C PRO A 502 -21.55 -13.87 0.91
N GLY A 503 -21.68 -15.01 1.59
CA GLY A 503 -22.96 -15.66 1.78
C GLY A 503 -23.61 -16.00 0.44
N SER A 504 -24.90 -15.67 0.30
CA SER A 504 -25.68 -16.02 -0.89
C SER A 504 -25.30 -15.35 -2.23
N THR A 505 -24.35 -14.40 -2.30
CA THR A 505 -23.78 -13.96 -3.59
C THR A 505 -22.86 -15.02 -4.21
N PHE A 506 -22.25 -15.89 -3.38
CA PHE A 506 -21.40 -16.98 -3.85
C PHE A 506 -22.17 -18.03 -4.68
N LYS A 507 -23.51 -18.06 -4.58
CA LYS A 507 -24.35 -19.00 -5.32
C LYS A 507 -24.20 -18.87 -6.84
N LEU A 508 -23.78 -17.72 -7.36
CA LEU A 508 -23.41 -17.54 -8.78
C LEU A 508 -22.48 -18.66 -9.27
N PHE A 509 -21.46 -19.02 -8.49
CA PHE A 509 -20.46 -20.01 -8.87
C PHE A 509 -21.00 -21.45 -8.89
N VAL A 510 -21.95 -21.77 -8.00
CA VAL A 510 -22.64 -23.07 -7.98
C VAL A 510 -23.48 -23.26 -9.26
N TYR A 511 -24.23 -22.23 -9.66
CA TYR A 511 -25.10 -22.31 -10.82
C TYR A 511 -24.32 -22.19 -12.14
N TYR A 512 -23.24 -21.41 -12.18
CA TYR A 512 -22.29 -21.43 -13.31
C TYR A 512 -21.66 -22.83 -13.50
N ALA A 513 -21.27 -23.49 -12.41
CA ALA A 513 -20.78 -24.88 -12.46
C ALA A 513 -21.87 -25.87 -12.92
N ALA A 514 -23.14 -25.67 -12.54
CA ALA A 514 -24.28 -26.46 -13.02
C ALA A 514 -24.51 -26.31 -14.54
N LEU A 515 -24.53 -25.07 -15.05
CA LEU A 515 -24.66 -24.78 -16.48
C LEU A 515 -23.52 -25.41 -17.29
N LYS A 516 -22.28 -25.36 -16.77
CA LYS A 516 -21.12 -26.06 -17.37
C LYS A 516 -21.26 -27.59 -17.38
N LYS A 517 -21.96 -28.16 -16.41
CA LYS A 517 -22.28 -29.59 -16.34
C LYS A 517 -23.43 -29.99 -17.28
N GLY A 518 -24.10 -29.00 -17.88
CA GLY A 518 -25.16 -29.20 -18.88
C GLY A 518 -26.59 -29.11 -18.34
N LEU A 519 -26.77 -28.69 -17.08
CA LEU A 519 -28.10 -28.46 -16.51
C LEU A 519 -28.74 -27.19 -17.09
N SER A 520 -30.07 -27.16 -17.14
CA SER A 520 -30.88 -26.03 -17.61
C SER A 520 -31.55 -25.26 -16.45
N LEU A 521 -31.98 -24.02 -16.71
CA LEU A 521 -32.73 -23.21 -15.73
C LEU A 521 -34.07 -23.82 -15.30
N SER A 522 -34.64 -24.70 -16.13
CA SER A 522 -35.88 -25.45 -15.89
C SER A 522 -35.68 -26.76 -15.14
N ASP A 523 -34.44 -27.23 -14.96
CA ASP A 523 -34.15 -28.48 -14.26
C ASP A 523 -34.56 -28.37 -12.78
N GLN A 524 -34.97 -29.50 -12.19
CA GLN A 524 -35.49 -29.52 -10.83
C GLN A 524 -34.45 -29.95 -9.80
N VAL A 525 -34.43 -29.25 -8.67
CA VAL A 525 -33.61 -29.57 -7.50
C VAL A 525 -34.50 -29.65 -6.26
N LEU A 526 -34.11 -30.50 -5.31
CA LEU A 526 -34.86 -30.69 -4.06
C LEU A 526 -34.50 -29.62 -3.02
N ASP A 527 -35.43 -28.69 -2.78
CA ASP A 527 -35.44 -27.86 -1.57
C ASP A 527 -36.09 -28.64 -0.43
N GLY A 528 -35.31 -29.48 0.26
CA GLY A 528 -35.77 -30.35 1.34
C GLY A 528 -34.70 -30.55 2.43
N PRO A 529 -35.03 -31.25 3.53
CA PRO A 529 -34.04 -31.60 4.55
C PRO A 529 -32.93 -32.48 3.94
N ILE A 530 -31.69 -32.00 4.00
CA ILE A 530 -30.50 -32.75 3.61
C ILE A 530 -29.47 -32.68 4.72
N GLU A 531 -28.68 -33.74 4.87
CA GLU A 531 -27.51 -33.78 5.75
C GLU A 531 -26.29 -34.15 4.91
N ILE A 532 -25.26 -33.31 4.96
CA ILE A 532 -24.01 -33.50 4.21
C ILE A 532 -22.88 -33.52 5.24
N ASN A 533 -22.36 -34.72 5.56
CA ASN A 533 -21.28 -34.91 6.53
C ASN A 533 -21.56 -34.26 7.92
N GLY A 534 -22.79 -34.41 8.44
CA GLY A 534 -23.22 -33.81 9.71
C GLY A 534 -23.63 -32.32 9.64
N TRP A 535 -23.62 -31.71 8.45
CA TRP A 535 -24.10 -30.34 8.23
C TRP A 535 -25.44 -30.33 7.49
N SER A 536 -26.45 -29.69 8.09
CA SER A 536 -27.82 -29.63 7.56
C SER A 536 -28.26 -28.18 7.33
N PRO A 537 -28.12 -27.64 6.09
CA PRO A 537 -28.45 -26.26 5.78
C PRO A 537 -29.96 -25.98 5.81
N GLN A 538 -30.36 -24.87 6.42
CA GLN A 538 -31.75 -24.42 6.46
C GLN A 538 -31.96 -23.15 5.62
N ASN A 539 -33.17 -22.96 5.11
CA ASN A 539 -33.56 -21.75 4.37
C ASN A 539 -33.76 -20.54 5.28
N PRO A 540 -33.51 -19.30 4.80
CA PRO A 540 -33.91 -18.08 5.50
C PRO A 540 -35.42 -18.07 5.76
N GLY A 541 -35.83 -17.78 7.00
CA GLY A 541 -37.22 -17.90 7.45
C GLY A 541 -37.72 -19.33 7.70
N GLY A 542 -36.87 -20.34 7.48
CA GLY A 542 -37.20 -21.76 7.65
C GLY A 542 -38.04 -22.35 6.53
N GLY A 543 -38.42 -23.62 6.71
CA GLY A 543 -39.25 -24.37 5.77
C GLY A 543 -38.54 -24.82 4.50
N TYR A 544 -39.26 -25.66 3.73
CA TYR A 544 -38.78 -26.36 2.54
C TYR A 544 -39.89 -26.35 1.48
N ARG A 545 -39.52 -26.27 0.20
CA ARG A 545 -40.46 -26.15 -0.94
C ARG A 545 -40.63 -27.42 -1.76
N GLY A 546 -39.85 -28.47 -1.49
CA GLY A 546 -39.85 -29.69 -2.29
C GLY A 546 -39.10 -29.46 -3.61
N TRP A 547 -39.57 -30.08 -4.69
CA TRP A 547 -38.96 -29.92 -6.02
C TRP A 547 -39.26 -28.54 -6.60
N VAL A 548 -38.21 -27.78 -6.86
CA VAL A 548 -38.24 -26.42 -7.43
C VAL A 548 -37.30 -26.35 -8.63
N THR A 549 -37.53 -25.43 -9.56
CA THR A 549 -36.59 -25.22 -10.68
C THR A 549 -35.31 -24.52 -10.21
N LEU A 550 -34.20 -24.70 -10.93
CA LEU A 550 -32.97 -23.95 -10.67
C LEU A 550 -33.22 -22.42 -10.68
N ALA A 551 -34.03 -21.94 -11.63
CA ALA A 551 -34.44 -20.53 -11.70
C ALA A 551 -35.16 -20.04 -10.42
N GLU A 552 -36.06 -20.84 -9.84
CA GLU A 552 -36.75 -20.48 -8.60
C GLU A 552 -35.83 -20.57 -7.37
N ALA A 553 -35.00 -21.62 -7.30
CA ALA A 553 -34.06 -21.82 -6.20
C ALA A 553 -33.03 -20.68 -6.10
N PHE A 554 -32.53 -20.19 -7.23
CA PHE A 554 -31.62 -19.05 -7.28
C PHE A 554 -32.30 -17.73 -6.93
N ALA A 555 -33.45 -17.42 -7.55
CA ALA A 555 -34.17 -16.17 -7.34
C ALA A 555 -34.63 -15.99 -5.89
N ARG A 556 -35.16 -17.07 -5.28
CA ARG A 556 -35.51 -17.12 -3.84
C ARG A 556 -34.31 -17.33 -2.93
N SER A 557 -33.11 -17.54 -3.48
CA SER A 557 -31.87 -17.74 -2.73
C SER A 557 -31.91 -18.93 -1.75
N LEU A 558 -32.55 -20.04 -2.13
CA LEU A 558 -32.74 -21.22 -1.28
C LEU A 558 -31.40 -21.87 -0.92
N ASN A 559 -31.24 -22.25 0.34
CA ASN A 559 -30.01 -22.80 0.89
C ASN A 559 -29.92 -24.31 0.66
N ALA A 560 -30.94 -25.07 1.04
CA ALA A 560 -30.92 -26.52 0.93
C ALA A 560 -30.82 -26.98 -0.54
N ALA A 561 -31.67 -26.44 -1.42
CA ALA A 561 -31.58 -26.66 -2.86
C ALA A 561 -30.19 -26.34 -3.45
N THR A 562 -29.56 -25.23 -3.06
CA THR A 562 -28.24 -24.85 -3.60
C THR A 562 -27.11 -25.74 -3.04
N ALA A 563 -27.21 -26.18 -1.79
CA ALA A 563 -26.27 -27.14 -1.21
C ALA A 563 -26.41 -28.53 -1.85
N ALA A 564 -27.64 -28.98 -2.15
CA ALA A 564 -27.90 -30.21 -2.92
C ALA A 564 -27.29 -30.11 -4.33
N LEU A 565 -27.57 -29.02 -5.06
CA LEU A 565 -26.98 -28.75 -6.37
C LEU A 565 -25.45 -28.76 -6.34
N ALA A 566 -24.83 -28.19 -5.29
CA ALA A 566 -23.38 -28.19 -5.16
C ALA A 566 -22.78 -29.58 -4.89
N GLN A 567 -23.51 -30.49 -4.24
CA GLN A 567 -23.11 -31.90 -4.12
C GLN A 567 -23.27 -32.65 -5.45
N GLU A 568 -24.38 -32.43 -6.17
CA GLU A 568 -24.62 -33.05 -7.48
C GLU A 568 -23.59 -32.60 -8.52
N VAL A 569 -23.27 -31.31 -8.56
CA VAL A 569 -22.29 -30.73 -9.49
C VAL A 569 -20.87 -31.14 -9.10
N GLY A 570 -20.51 -31.01 -7.82
CA GLY A 570 -19.20 -31.30 -7.24
C GLY A 570 -18.48 -30.03 -6.76
N LEU A 571 -18.05 -30.02 -5.49
CA LEU A 571 -17.47 -28.83 -4.84
C LEU A 571 -16.20 -28.30 -5.52
N ASP A 572 -15.36 -29.18 -6.06
CA ASP A 572 -14.16 -28.77 -6.81
C ASP A 572 -14.52 -28.05 -8.12
N SER A 573 -15.63 -28.43 -8.77
CA SER A 573 -16.16 -27.72 -9.94
C SER A 573 -16.76 -26.37 -9.58
N VAL A 574 -17.32 -26.21 -8.37
CA VAL A 574 -17.76 -24.91 -7.84
C VAL A 574 -16.55 -24.00 -7.55
N ALA A 575 -15.50 -24.52 -6.93
CA ALA A 575 -14.27 -23.77 -6.68
C ALA A 575 -13.54 -23.39 -7.99
N ALA A 576 -13.51 -24.29 -8.98
CA ALA A 576 -13.01 -23.97 -10.31
C ALA A 576 -13.84 -22.89 -11.01
N ALA A 577 -15.18 -22.98 -10.95
CA ALA A 577 -16.08 -21.97 -11.50
C ALA A 577 -15.93 -20.59 -10.84
N ALA A 578 -15.67 -20.52 -9.54
CA ALA A 578 -15.35 -19.28 -8.84
C ALA A 578 -14.02 -18.69 -9.31
N LYS A 579 -12.97 -19.52 -9.42
CA LYS A 579 -11.65 -19.08 -9.90
C LYS A 579 -11.67 -18.63 -11.37
N GLU A 580 -12.41 -19.31 -12.24
CA GLU A 580 -12.57 -18.91 -13.64
C GLU A 580 -13.22 -17.53 -13.79
N LEU A 581 -14.12 -17.13 -12.88
CA LEU A 581 -14.72 -15.80 -12.85
C LEU A 581 -13.85 -14.75 -12.13
N GLY A 582 -12.66 -15.10 -11.62
CA GLY A 582 -11.73 -14.14 -11.01
C GLY A 582 -11.67 -14.15 -9.47
N ILE A 583 -12.30 -15.11 -8.79
CA ILE A 583 -12.07 -15.27 -7.35
C ILE A 583 -10.67 -15.87 -7.12
N ASN A 584 -9.70 -14.98 -6.90
CA ASN A 584 -8.29 -15.31 -6.73
C ASN A 584 -7.91 -15.78 -5.31
N THR A 585 -8.86 -15.73 -4.35
CA THR A 585 -8.65 -16.12 -2.94
C THR A 585 -8.68 -17.64 -2.74
N ALA A 586 -8.09 -18.13 -1.63
CA ALA A 586 -8.01 -19.56 -1.35
C ALA A 586 -9.35 -20.12 -0.79
N LEU A 587 -10.12 -20.77 -1.65
CA LEU A 587 -11.43 -21.34 -1.29
C LEU A 587 -11.29 -22.70 -0.59
N THR A 588 -12.07 -22.91 0.48
CA THR A 588 -12.13 -24.19 1.20
C THR A 588 -13.26 -25.06 0.64
N THR A 589 -12.95 -26.22 0.03
CA THR A 589 -13.90 -27.13 -0.62
C THR A 589 -14.73 -27.99 0.35
N ALA A 590 -15.27 -27.37 1.40
CA ALA A 590 -16.25 -27.96 2.32
C ALA A 590 -17.70 -27.73 1.82
N PRO A 591 -18.71 -28.52 2.25
CA PRO A 591 -20.11 -28.34 1.83
C PRO A 591 -20.66 -26.92 1.97
N ALA A 592 -20.26 -26.21 3.04
CA ALA A 592 -20.65 -24.83 3.32
C ALA A 592 -20.13 -23.80 2.29
N LEU A 593 -19.15 -24.16 1.44
CA LEU A 593 -18.71 -23.32 0.31
C LEU A 593 -19.89 -22.96 -0.60
N SER A 594 -20.84 -23.88 -0.79
CA SER A 594 -22.06 -23.67 -1.59
C SER A 594 -22.92 -22.48 -1.14
N LEU A 595 -22.78 -22.03 0.11
CA LEU A 595 -23.50 -20.90 0.70
C LEU A 595 -22.57 -19.71 1.03
N GLY A 596 -21.33 -19.70 0.52
CA GLY A 596 -20.40 -18.57 0.69
C GLY A 596 -19.68 -18.50 2.03
N ALA A 597 -19.31 -19.66 2.60
CA ALA A 597 -18.54 -19.74 3.85
C ALA A 597 -17.02 -19.54 3.70
N SER A 598 -16.49 -19.39 2.48
CA SER A 598 -15.13 -18.90 2.24
C SER A 598 -15.17 -17.41 1.93
N GLU A 599 -14.25 -16.65 2.53
CA GLU A 599 -14.23 -15.19 2.44
C GLU A 599 -13.64 -14.68 1.11
N VAL A 600 -14.10 -13.50 0.69
CA VAL A 600 -13.65 -12.78 -0.52
C VAL A 600 -13.56 -11.28 -0.23
N SER A 601 -12.85 -10.52 -1.05
CA SER A 601 -12.98 -9.06 -1.07
C SER A 601 -14.22 -8.62 -1.88
N LEU A 602 -14.71 -7.41 -1.62
CA LEU A 602 -15.78 -6.82 -2.43
C LEU A 602 -15.30 -6.55 -3.88
N LEU A 603 -14.03 -6.21 -4.07
CA LEU A 603 -13.42 -5.97 -5.37
C LEU A 603 -13.44 -7.24 -6.25
N ASP A 604 -12.92 -8.37 -5.75
CA ASP A 604 -12.89 -9.65 -6.49
C ASP A 604 -14.33 -10.11 -6.82
N LEU A 605 -15.24 -10.01 -5.85
CA LEU A 605 -16.64 -10.41 -6.03
C LEU A 605 -17.34 -9.53 -7.08
N THR A 606 -17.01 -8.24 -7.16
CA THR A 606 -17.57 -7.34 -8.18
C THR A 606 -16.98 -7.65 -9.56
N GLY A 607 -15.67 -7.94 -9.67
CA GLY A 607 -15.03 -8.40 -10.92
C GLY A 607 -15.61 -9.72 -11.46
N ALA A 608 -16.00 -10.63 -10.55
CA ALA A 608 -16.70 -11.86 -10.92
C ALA A 608 -18.09 -11.63 -11.52
N TYR A 609 -18.80 -10.58 -11.09
CA TYR A 609 -20.09 -10.19 -11.68
C TYR A 609 -19.88 -9.37 -12.97
N ALA A 610 -18.80 -8.59 -13.07
CA ALA A 610 -18.40 -7.91 -14.30
C ALA A 610 -18.08 -8.91 -15.42
N SER A 611 -17.40 -10.01 -15.10
CA SER A 611 -17.15 -11.13 -16.03
C SER A 611 -18.45 -11.66 -16.66
N VAL A 612 -19.52 -11.80 -15.89
CA VAL A 612 -20.85 -12.20 -16.38
C VAL A 612 -21.50 -11.10 -17.24
N ARG A 613 -21.39 -9.82 -16.85
CA ARG A 613 -21.91 -8.69 -17.63
C ARG A 613 -21.20 -8.52 -18.99
N LEU A 614 -19.90 -8.76 -19.03
CA LEU A 614 -19.04 -8.70 -20.22
C LEU A 614 -19.18 -9.93 -21.12
N GLY A 615 -19.52 -11.09 -20.56
CA GLY A 615 -19.57 -12.36 -21.28
C GLY A 615 -18.19 -13.01 -21.49
N ARG A 616 -17.19 -12.58 -20.72
CA ARG A 616 -15.81 -13.11 -20.76
C ARG A 616 -15.18 -13.07 -19.37
N ALA A 617 -14.26 -13.98 -19.07
CA ALA A 617 -13.63 -14.08 -17.75
C ALA A 617 -12.12 -14.42 -17.78
N PRO A 618 -11.37 -14.15 -16.69
CA PRO A 618 -11.74 -13.27 -15.58
C PRO A 618 -11.63 -11.78 -15.97
N VAL A 619 -12.50 -10.94 -15.42
CA VAL A 619 -12.34 -9.47 -15.44
C VAL A 619 -11.58 -9.06 -14.18
N GLU A 620 -10.29 -8.75 -14.36
CA GLU A 620 -9.40 -8.27 -13.30
C GLU A 620 -9.56 -6.74 -13.14
N PRO A 621 -10.00 -6.22 -11.97
CA PRO A 621 -10.26 -4.80 -11.80
C PRO A 621 -8.99 -3.93 -11.86
N TRP A 622 -9.04 -2.84 -12.62
CA TRP A 622 -7.88 -1.98 -12.91
C TRP A 622 -8.16 -0.49 -12.68
N GLY A 623 -7.10 0.26 -12.34
CA GLY A 623 -7.18 1.63 -11.84
C GLY A 623 -6.35 2.68 -12.58
N VAL A 624 -5.50 2.29 -13.54
CA VAL A 624 -4.56 3.18 -14.26
C VAL A 624 -4.82 3.10 -15.76
N ILE A 625 -4.98 4.24 -16.42
CA ILE A 625 -5.14 4.36 -17.88
C ILE A 625 -3.75 4.49 -18.54
N ASP A 626 -3.00 5.53 -18.17
CA ASP A 626 -1.65 5.80 -18.67
C ASP A 626 -0.81 6.61 -17.69
N PHE A 627 0.49 6.70 -17.97
CA PHE A 627 1.43 7.52 -17.21
C PHE A 627 2.36 8.32 -18.11
N GLN A 628 2.70 9.55 -17.69
CA GLN A 628 3.63 10.43 -18.37
C GLN A 628 4.75 10.87 -17.43
N ALA A 629 5.97 10.41 -17.72
CA ALA A 629 7.17 10.85 -17.01
C ALA A 629 7.69 12.19 -17.53
N SER A 630 8.20 13.03 -16.63
CA SER A 630 8.79 14.34 -16.93
C SER A 630 9.77 14.31 -18.12
N GLY A 631 9.48 15.12 -19.14
CA GLY A 631 10.28 15.23 -20.36
C GLY A 631 9.93 14.25 -21.48
N GLN A 632 8.99 13.31 -21.28
CA GLN A 632 8.49 12.44 -22.34
C GLN A 632 7.25 13.04 -23.03
N PRO A 633 7.20 13.15 -24.37
CA PRO A 633 6.12 13.84 -25.09
C PRO A 633 4.85 12.99 -25.31
N ARG A 634 4.78 11.77 -24.77
CA ARG A 634 3.60 10.89 -24.81
C ARG A 634 3.52 10.11 -23.49
N GLY A 635 2.29 9.88 -23.03
CA GLY A 635 2.03 8.89 -21.98
C GLY A 635 2.17 7.46 -22.53
N PHE A 636 2.56 6.53 -21.66
CA PHE A 636 2.55 5.09 -21.94
C PHE A 636 1.33 4.48 -21.25
N ARG A 637 0.51 3.72 -22.00
CA ARG A 637 -0.66 3.06 -21.42
C ARG A 637 -0.28 1.89 -20.54
N VAL A 638 -1.03 1.72 -19.46
CA VAL A 638 -1.04 0.50 -18.64
C VAL A 638 -2.27 -0.29 -19.08
N GLY A 639 -2.12 -1.07 -20.16
CA GLY A 639 -3.21 -1.90 -20.67
C GLY A 639 -3.67 -2.94 -19.64
N ALA A 640 -4.88 -3.47 -19.81
CA ALA A 640 -5.43 -4.52 -18.96
C ALA A 640 -4.41 -5.66 -18.76
N GLN A 641 -4.04 -5.92 -17.51
CA GLN A 641 -2.82 -6.68 -17.16
C GLN A 641 -2.89 -8.16 -17.52
N VAL A 642 -4.09 -8.71 -17.71
CA VAL A 642 -4.35 -10.09 -18.14
C VAL A 642 -5.34 -10.05 -19.31
N PRO A 643 -5.05 -10.67 -20.47
CA PRO A 643 -6.03 -10.80 -21.52
C PRO A 643 -7.15 -11.76 -21.08
N VAL A 644 -8.38 -11.24 -21.01
CA VAL A 644 -9.58 -12.02 -20.67
C VAL A 644 -9.71 -13.22 -21.62
N SER A 645 -9.70 -14.43 -21.07
CA SER A 645 -9.30 -15.65 -21.82
C SER A 645 -10.39 -16.72 -21.94
N ILE A 646 -11.43 -16.64 -21.11
CA ILE A 646 -12.57 -17.57 -21.11
C ILE A 646 -13.76 -16.86 -21.77
N ASP A 647 -14.34 -17.48 -22.79
CA ASP A 647 -15.59 -17.04 -23.42
C ASP A 647 -16.78 -17.61 -22.64
N LEU A 648 -17.64 -16.73 -22.09
CA LEU A 648 -18.86 -17.12 -21.38
C LEU A 648 -20.11 -17.07 -22.28
N SER A 649 -20.02 -16.69 -23.55
CA SER A 649 -21.17 -16.45 -24.44
C SER A 649 -22.19 -17.60 -24.49
N ARG A 650 -21.74 -18.84 -24.24
CA ARG A 650 -22.62 -20.03 -24.12
C ARG A 650 -23.51 -20.03 -22.87
N TYR A 651 -23.02 -19.51 -21.75
CA TYR A 651 -23.68 -19.57 -20.43
C TYR A 651 -24.22 -18.20 -19.99
N GLN A 652 -23.73 -17.11 -20.59
CA GLN A 652 -24.10 -15.75 -20.25
C GLN A 652 -25.62 -15.50 -20.28
N PRO A 653 -26.41 -15.96 -21.28
CA PRO A 653 -27.85 -15.71 -21.29
C PRO A 653 -28.56 -16.31 -20.07
N ASP A 654 -28.18 -17.51 -19.65
CA ASP A 654 -28.76 -18.18 -18.48
C ASP A 654 -28.31 -17.52 -17.17
N LEU A 655 -27.05 -17.10 -17.06
CA LEU A 655 -26.54 -16.36 -15.90
C LEU A 655 -27.18 -14.96 -15.77
N LEU A 656 -27.37 -14.26 -16.88
CA LEU A 656 -28.09 -12.98 -16.94
C LEU A 656 -29.55 -13.17 -16.48
N ALA A 657 -30.24 -14.18 -17.02
CA ALA A 657 -31.61 -14.50 -16.60
C ALA A 657 -31.69 -14.82 -15.10
N LEU A 658 -30.81 -15.68 -14.57
CA LEU A 658 -30.75 -15.97 -13.13
C LEU A 658 -30.60 -14.72 -12.27
N LEU A 659 -29.73 -13.79 -12.66
CA LEU A 659 -29.47 -12.53 -11.94
C LEU A 659 -30.59 -11.49 -12.12
N GLN A 660 -31.26 -11.44 -13.28
CA GLN A 660 -32.48 -10.62 -13.50
C GLN A 660 -33.60 -11.06 -12.56
N LEU A 661 -33.88 -12.37 -12.50
CA LEU A 661 -34.97 -12.91 -11.71
C LEU A 661 -34.83 -12.65 -10.20
N VAL A 662 -33.62 -12.40 -9.69
CA VAL A 662 -33.40 -11.99 -8.29
C VAL A 662 -33.95 -10.59 -8.03
N VAL A 663 -33.76 -9.66 -8.97
CA VAL A 663 -34.24 -8.27 -8.87
C VAL A 663 -35.73 -8.21 -9.17
N GLU A 664 -36.19 -8.73 -10.31
CA GLU A 664 -37.60 -8.66 -10.74
C GLU A 664 -38.59 -9.29 -9.74
N ARG A 665 -38.25 -10.47 -9.20
CA ARG A 665 -39.20 -11.30 -8.43
C ARG A 665 -38.61 -12.03 -7.24
N GLY A 666 -37.29 -12.01 -7.09
CA GLY A 666 -36.55 -12.74 -6.07
C GLY A 666 -36.36 -11.96 -4.79
N THR A 667 -35.14 -12.04 -4.27
CA THR A 667 -34.70 -11.46 -2.98
C THR A 667 -34.10 -10.06 -3.09
N GLY A 668 -33.86 -9.53 -4.29
CA GLY A 668 -33.15 -8.27 -4.52
C GLY A 668 -34.03 -7.12 -5.05
N ARG A 669 -35.34 -7.13 -4.77
CA ARG A 669 -36.31 -6.21 -5.37
C ARG A 669 -36.05 -4.74 -5.04
N ASP A 670 -35.61 -4.45 -3.81
CA ASP A 670 -35.25 -3.09 -3.38
C ASP A 670 -34.09 -2.49 -4.20
N ALA A 671 -33.33 -3.31 -4.94
CA ALA A 671 -32.28 -2.85 -5.83
C ALA A 671 -32.78 -2.32 -7.18
N ASP A 672 -34.05 -2.56 -7.56
CA ASP A 672 -34.59 -2.18 -8.87
C ASP A 672 -34.49 -0.66 -9.12
N PRO A 673 -33.68 -0.20 -10.11
CA PRO A 673 -33.53 1.20 -10.43
C PRO A 673 -34.62 1.73 -11.37
N GLY A 674 -35.52 0.88 -11.87
CA GLY A 674 -36.53 1.22 -12.89
C GLY A 674 -36.08 0.99 -14.33
N ILE A 675 -34.98 0.25 -14.55
CA ILE A 675 -34.46 -0.14 -15.87
C ILE A 675 -33.97 -1.61 -15.84
N PHE A 676 -33.30 -2.07 -16.90
CA PHE A 676 -32.54 -3.32 -16.83
C PHE A 676 -31.50 -3.29 -15.69
N ALA A 677 -31.71 -4.18 -14.73
CA ALA A 677 -30.78 -4.49 -13.65
C ALA A 677 -30.78 -6.00 -13.39
N ALA A 678 -29.62 -6.53 -12.99
CA ALA A 678 -29.44 -7.92 -12.63
C ALA A 678 -28.39 -8.04 -11.52
N GLY A 679 -28.63 -8.87 -10.52
CA GLY A 679 -27.70 -8.97 -9.39
C GLY A 679 -28.05 -10.07 -8.40
N LYS A 680 -27.36 -10.08 -7.26
CA LYS A 680 -27.56 -11.06 -6.21
C LYS A 680 -27.36 -10.46 -4.83
N THR A 681 -28.24 -10.89 -3.92
CA THR A 681 -28.18 -10.66 -2.48
C THR A 681 -27.25 -11.65 -1.77
N GLY A 682 -26.47 -11.17 -0.81
CA GLY A 682 -25.66 -11.97 0.11
C GLY A 682 -25.95 -11.59 1.55
N THR A 683 -25.90 -12.55 2.46
CA THR A 683 -25.99 -12.31 3.91
C THR A 683 -25.24 -13.45 4.59
N SER A 684 -24.34 -13.11 5.51
CA SER A 684 -23.60 -14.09 6.32
C SER A 684 -24.41 -14.50 7.56
N GLN A 685 -23.89 -15.42 8.37
CA GLN A 685 -24.58 -15.87 9.58
C GLN A 685 -24.71 -14.74 10.60
N ASP A 686 -25.82 -14.74 11.33
CA ASP A 686 -26.14 -13.76 12.37
C ASP A 686 -26.23 -12.30 11.84
N ASN A 687 -26.47 -12.10 10.54
CA ASN A 687 -26.56 -10.78 9.90
C ASN A 687 -25.29 -9.91 10.11
N ARG A 688 -24.10 -10.53 10.13
CA ARG A 688 -22.81 -9.81 10.31
C ARG A 688 -22.35 -9.07 9.05
N ASP A 689 -22.60 -9.65 7.88
CA ASP A 689 -22.34 -9.06 6.57
C ASP A 689 -23.62 -9.09 5.74
N ALA A 690 -23.94 -7.98 5.07
CA ALA A 690 -25.01 -7.89 4.09
C ALA A 690 -24.45 -7.34 2.77
N TRP A 691 -24.84 -7.97 1.66
CA TRP A 691 -24.27 -7.69 0.34
C TRP A 691 -25.35 -7.53 -0.73
N PHE A 692 -25.13 -6.60 -1.66
CA PHE A 692 -25.73 -6.64 -2.98
C PHE A 692 -24.65 -6.44 -4.04
N VAL A 693 -24.58 -7.34 -5.03
CA VAL A 693 -23.66 -7.20 -6.17
C VAL A 693 -24.46 -7.40 -7.46
N GLY A 694 -24.34 -6.46 -8.39
CA GLY A 694 -25.14 -6.47 -9.61
C GLY A 694 -24.69 -5.41 -10.62
N PHE A 695 -25.37 -5.37 -11.76
CA PHE A 695 -25.05 -4.50 -12.87
C PHE A 695 -26.30 -4.00 -13.60
N THR A 696 -26.14 -2.87 -14.28
CA THR A 696 -27.02 -2.34 -15.31
C THR A 696 -26.37 -2.57 -16.68
N ASP A 697 -26.77 -1.83 -17.71
CA ASP A 697 -26.07 -1.90 -19.00
C ASP A 697 -24.65 -1.30 -18.97
N THR A 698 -24.42 -0.23 -18.20
CA THR A 698 -23.18 0.57 -18.28
C THR A 698 -22.22 0.35 -17.11
N LEU A 699 -22.73 -0.04 -15.93
CA LEU A 699 -21.94 -0.17 -14.71
C LEU A 699 -22.22 -1.48 -13.99
N VAL A 700 -21.17 -2.01 -13.37
CA VAL A 700 -21.19 -3.12 -12.42
C VAL A 700 -20.83 -2.53 -11.06
N ALA A 701 -21.62 -2.79 -10.04
CA ALA A 701 -21.30 -2.35 -8.69
C ALA A 701 -21.61 -3.41 -7.63
N GLY A 702 -20.75 -3.44 -6.61
CA GLY A 702 -20.93 -4.21 -5.39
C GLY A 702 -21.02 -3.30 -4.19
N VAL A 703 -21.92 -3.63 -3.25
CA VAL A 703 -22.07 -2.98 -1.95
C VAL A 703 -21.98 -4.03 -0.85
N TRP A 704 -21.18 -3.75 0.17
CA TRP A 704 -21.14 -4.46 1.46
C TRP A 704 -21.57 -3.51 2.59
N VAL A 705 -22.26 -4.04 3.60
CA VAL A 705 -22.57 -3.36 4.85
C VAL A 705 -22.31 -4.33 6.01
N GLY A 706 -21.71 -3.84 7.10
CA GLY A 706 -21.37 -4.65 8.28
C GLY A 706 -20.66 -3.87 9.37
N ASN A 707 -19.92 -4.58 10.22
CA ASN A 707 -19.14 -4.03 11.33
C ASN A 707 -17.72 -4.62 11.36
N ASP A 708 -16.72 -3.82 11.75
CA ASP A 708 -15.31 -4.25 11.75
C ASP A 708 -14.99 -5.32 12.81
N ASP A 709 -15.77 -5.38 13.89
CA ASP A 709 -15.63 -6.26 15.05
C ASP A 709 -16.51 -7.53 14.97
N ASP A 710 -17.07 -7.80 13.80
CA ASP A 710 -18.04 -8.88 13.53
C ASP A 710 -19.33 -8.81 14.37
N ALA A 711 -19.66 -7.64 14.93
CA ALA A 711 -20.93 -7.46 15.64
C ALA A 711 -22.14 -7.65 14.69
N PRO A 712 -23.16 -8.44 15.09
CA PRO A 712 -24.33 -8.70 14.27
C PRO A 712 -25.21 -7.47 14.09
N MET A 713 -25.65 -7.20 12.86
CA MET A 713 -26.63 -6.16 12.56
C MET A 713 -28.04 -6.64 12.92
N LYS A 714 -28.97 -5.70 13.18
CA LYS A 714 -30.35 -5.99 13.59
C LYS A 714 -31.21 -6.40 12.40
N GLY A 715 -31.01 -7.63 11.93
CA GLY A 715 -31.81 -8.24 10.87
C GLY A 715 -31.45 -7.82 9.45
N VAL A 716 -30.49 -6.90 9.26
CA VAL A 716 -30.10 -6.36 7.95
C VAL A 716 -29.74 -7.47 6.97
N THR A 717 -30.46 -7.59 5.87
CA THR A 717 -30.16 -8.55 4.79
C THR A 717 -29.60 -7.85 3.55
N GLY A 718 -28.99 -8.65 2.67
CA GLY A 718 -28.50 -8.18 1.36
C GLY A 718 -29.57 -7.64 0.43
N GLY A 719 -30.86 -7.91 0.71
CA GLY A 719 -31.99 -7.36 -0.02
C GLY A 719 -32.49 -6.02 0.51
N GLU A 720 -31.85 -5.43 1.53
CA GLU A 720 -32.31 -4.21 2.20
C GLU A 720 -31.30 -3.06 2.02
N LEU A 721 -30.54 -2.70 3.06
CA LEU A 721 -29.66 -1.53 3.06
C LEU A 721 -28.59 -1.57 1.93
N PRO A 722 -27.89 -2.69 1.65
CA PRO A 722 -26.97 -2.77 0.51
C PRO A 722 -27.66 -2.61 -0.85
N ALA A 723 -28.88 -3.13 -0.98
CA ALA A 723 -29.69 -3.04 -2.20
C ALA A 723 -30.18 -1.60 -2.45
N ARG A 724 -30.61 -0.89 -1.40
CA ARG A 724 -30.98 0.54 -1.48
C ARG A 724 -29.80 1.42 -1.88
N ILE A 725 -28.65 1.24 -1.22
CA ILE A 725 -27.39 1.95 -1.56
C ILE A 725 -27.01 1.70 -3.03
N TRP A 726 -27.09 0.45 -3.49
CA TRP A 726 -26.81 0.09 -4.89
C TRP A 726 -27.77 0.77 -5.87
N ARG A 727 -29.08 0.74 -5.59
CA ARG A 727 -30.12 1.38 -6.41
C ARG A 727 -29.88 2.88 -6.52
N GLU A 728 -29.66 3.55 -5.40
CA GLU A 728 -29.48 5.00 -5.32
C GLU A 728 -28.18 5.46 -5.96
N PHE A 729 -27.12 4.65 -5.86
CA PHE A 729 -25.91 4.83 -6.66
C PHE A 729 -26.22 4.76 -8.17
N MET A 730 -26.86 3.68 -8.63
CA MET A 730 -27.14 3.48 -10.06
C MET A 730 -28.07 4.55 -10.64
N GLN A 731 -29.15 4.89 -9.94
CA GLN A 731 -30.10 5.93 -10.37
C GLN A 731 -29.43 7.30 -10.48
N ALA A 732 -28.57 7.69 -9.53
CA ALA A 732 -27.84 8.95 -9.60
C ALA A 732 -26.71 8.93 -10.66
N ALA A 733 -26.03 7.80 -10.82
CA ALA A 733 -25.00 7.62 -11.84
C ALA A 733 -25.56 7.80 -13.25
N MET A 734 -26.69 7.13 -13.55
CA MET A 734 -27.38 7.13 -14.84
C MET A 734 -28.14 8.42 -15.19
N ALA A 735 -28.34 9.34 -14.25
CA ALA A 735 -29.13 10.56 -14.48
C ALA A 735 -28.50 11.54 -15.51
N GLU A 736 -27.24 11.32 -15.86
CA GLU A 736 -26.45 12.03 -16.88
C GLU A 736 -25.67 10.99 -17.71
N PRO A 737 -25.11 11.35 -18.89
CA PRO A 737 -24.45 10.39 -19.78
C PRO A 737 -23.37 9.55 -19.08
N ALA A 738 -23.40 8.24 -19.31
CA ALA A 738 -22.43 7.32 -18.73
C ALA A 738 -21.02 7.56 -19.30
N PRO A 739 -19.96 7.49 -18.47
CA PRO A 739 -18.60 7.72 -18.93
C PRO A 739 -18.14 6.59 -19.86
N GLN A 740 -18.24 6.82 -21.16
CA GLN A 740 -17.56 6.02 -22.17
C GLN A 740 -16.07 6.37 -22.15
N ILE A 741 -15.30 5.64 -21.34
CA ILE A 741 -13.85 5.58 -21.50
C ILE A 741 -13.60 4.62 -22.67
N ASP A 742 -13.19 5.15 -23.82
CA ASP A 742 -12.84 4.31 -24.97
C ASP A 742 -11.55 3.52 -24.66
N PRO A 743 -11.57 2.17 -24.65
CA PRO A 743 -10.40 1.36 -24.28
C PRO A 743 -9.23 1.48 -25.28
N ASP A 744 -9.50 1.88 -26.54
CA ASP A 744 -8.46 2.08 -27.56
C ASP A 744 -7.87 3.51 -27.57
N THR A 745 -8.52 4.50 -26.94
CA THR A 745 -7.93 5.86 -26.77
C THR A 745 -7.54 6.22 -25.34
N GLY A 746 -8.27 5.76 -24.32
CA GLY A 746 -8.13 6.18 -22.93
C GLY A 746 -8.73 7.57 -22.64
N ALA A 747 -9.61 8.05 -23.52
CA ALA A 747 -10.32 9.32 -23.41
C ALA A 747 -11.80 9.09 -23.08
N MET A 748 -12.43 10.05 -22.40
CA MET A 748 -13.89 10.11 -22.35
C MET A 748 -14.43 10.60 -23.70
N THR A 749 -15.27 9.81 -24.36
CA THR A 749 -15.96 10.25 -25.59
C THR A 749 -17.16 11.13 -25.24
N SER A 750 -16.97 12.45 -25.32
CA SER A 750 -18.10 13.36 -25.55
C SER A 750 -18.76 12.99 -26.90
N GLU A 751 -20.09 13.10 -27.00
CA GLU A 751 -20.85 12.53 -28.13
C GLU A 751 -20.57 13.18 -29.51
N GLU A 752 -19.77 14.23 -29.57
CA GLU A 752 -19.38 14.86 -30.83
C GLU A 752 -18.38 14.00 -31.63
N ASN A 753 -18.94 13.12 -32.48
CA ASN A 753 -18.35 12.42 -33.63
C ASN A 753 -17.77 11.01 -33.42
N VAL A 754 -18.48 10.12 -32.70
CA VAL A 754 -18.38 8.68 -33.00
C VAL A 754 -19.15 8.37 -34.28
N ALA A 755 -18.49 8.44 -35.43
CA ALA A 755 -19.05 7.97 -36.69
C ALA A 755 -19.22 6.43 -36.65
N PRO A 756 -20.37 5.87 -37.10
CA PRO A 756 -20.66 4.45 -36.92
C PRO A 756 -19.62 3.54 -37.59
N SER A 757 -19.06 2.62 -36.80
CA SER A 757 -17.90 1.80 -37.18
C SER A 757 -18.27 0.70 -38.19
N CYS A 758 -17.96 0.96 -39.45
CA CYS A 758 -18.38 0.09 -40.54
C CYS A 758 -17.59 -1.23 -40.62
N ASN A 759 -18.27 -2.38 -40.53
CA ASN A 759 -17.67 -3.69 -40.83
C ASN A 759 -17.58 -3.92 -42.35
N ILE A 760 -16.68 -3.17 -43.01
CA ILE A 760 -16.40 -3.19 -44.45
C ILE A 760 -16.17 -4.62 -44.97
N THR A 761 -15.45 -5.44 -44.20
CA THR A 761 -15.10 -6.82 -44.56
C THR A 761 -16.30 -7.78 -44.52
N ALA A 762 -17.27 -7.56 -43.63
CA ALA A 762 -18.53 -8.30 -43.63
C ALA A 762 -19.45 -7.82 -44.76
N CYS A 763 -19.71 -6.51 -44.85
CA CYS A 763 -20.66 -5.96 -45.82
C CYS A 763 -20.24 -6.19 -47.28
N SER A 764 -18.95 -6.13 -47.61
CA SER A 764 -18.45 -6.45 -48.96
C SER A 764 -18.59 -7.93 -49.35
N ARG A 765 -18.66 -8.85 -48.37
CA ARG A 765 -18.92 -10.28 -48.62
C ARG A 765 -20.40 -10.58 -48.79
N SER A 766 -21.28 -9.87 -48.09
CA SER A 766 -22.74 -10.08 -48.14
C SER A 766 -23.45 -9.31 -49.26
N TYR A 767 -22.97 -8.12 -49.65
CA TYR A 767 -23.71 -7.23 -50.55
C TYR A 767 -22.83 -6.74 -51.73
N ARG A 768 -23.12 -7.24 -52.93
CA ARG A 768 -22.38 -6.86 -54.17
C ARG A 768 -22.48 -5.38 -54.58
N SER A 769 -23.44 -4.63 -54.02
CA SER A 769 -23.64 -3.20 -54.25
C SER A 769 -22.87 -2.30 -53.27
N PHE A 770 -22.23 -2.88 -52.24
CA PHE A 770 -21.54 -2.14 -51.20
C PHE A 770 -20.26 -1.44 -51.70
N ARG A 771 -20.06 -0.19 -51.27
CA ARG A 771 -18.82 0.57 -51.49
C ARG A 771 -18.23 0.95 -50.14
N ALA A 772 -16.93 0.71 -49.97
CA ALA A 772 -16.21 1.00 -48.71
C ALA A 772 -16.24 2.49 -48.30
N SER A 773 -16.50 3.40 -49.25
CA SER A 773 -16.61 4.85 -49.05
C SER A 773 -17.91 5.32 -48.39
N ASP A 774 -18.98 4.53 -48.43
CA ASP A 774 -20.35 5.04 -48.23
C ASP A 774 -21.02 4.57 -46.91
N CYS A 775 -20.40 3.60 -46.20
CA CYS A 775 -20.91 2.84 -45.04
C CYS A 775 -22.39 2.37 -45.08
N THR A 776 -23.01 2.43 -46.25
CA THR A 776 -24.41 2.14 -46.46
C THR A 776 -24.53 1.12 -47.58
N TYR A 777 -25.42 0.16 -47.41
CA TYR A 777 -25.82 -0.75 -48.48
C TYR A 777 -27.22 -0.38 -48.95
N GLN A 778 -27.49 -0.61 -50.24
CA GLN A 778 -28.84 -0.54 -50.77
C GLN A 778 -29.29 -1.97 -51.11
N PRO A 779 -30.33 -2.49 -50.45
CA PRO A 779 -30.95 -3.75 -50.86
C PRO A 779 -31.60 -3.60 -52.24
N TYR A 780 -31.89 -4.72 -52.91
CA TYR A 780 -32.44 -4.72 -54.28
C TYR A 780 -33.73 -3.91 -54.44
N TYR A 781 -34.50 -3.75 -53.36
CA TYR A 781 -35.65 -2.84 -53.28
C TYR A 781 -35.62 -2.11 -51.94
N GLY A 782 -35.71 -0.77 -51.97
CA GLY A 782 -35.75 0.09 -50.79
C GLY A 782 -34.70 1.21 -50.78
N ALA A 783 -34.75 2.03 -49.73
CA ALA A 783 -33.75 3.06 -49.45
C ALA A 783 -32.41 2.45 -48.98
N ARG A 784 -31.33 3.24 -49.04
CA ARG A 784 -30.06 2.90 -48.37
C ARG A 784 -30.27 2.71 -46.87
N ARG A 785 -29.56 1.75 -46.29
CA ARG A 785 -29.48 1.49 -44.85
C ARG A 785 -28.02 1.45 -44.41
N LEU A 786 -27.75 1.80 -43.16
CA LEU A 786 -26.43 1.67 -42.55
C LEU A 786 -26.05 0.18 -42.43
N CYS A 787 -24.74 -0.10 -42.47
CA CYS A 787 -24.20 -1.44 -42.26
C CYS A 787 -24.15 -1.79 -40.76
N GLU A 788 -25.32 -1.94 -40.14
CA GLU A 788 -25.48 -2.40 -38.75
C GLU A 788 -25.28 -3.92 -38.65
N LYS A 789 -24.06 -4.36 -38.28
CA LYS A 789 -23.81 -5.67 -37.67
C LYS A 789 -22.45 -5.82 -36.99
#